data_AF-A0A511FK69-F1
#
_entry.id   AF-A0A511FK69-F1
#
_cell.length_a   1.000
_cell.length_b   1.000
_cell.length_c   1.000
_cell.angle_alpha   90.00
_cell.angle_beta   90.00
_cell.angle_gamma   90.00
#
_symmetry.space_group_name_H-M   'P 1'
#
loop_
_entity.id
_entity.type
_entity.pdbx_description
1 polymer ?
#
loop_
_entity_poly.entity_id
_entity_poly.type
_entity_poly.pdbx_seq_one_letter_code
_entity_poly.pdbx_strand_id
1 'polypeptide(L)'
;MFAENLTETLLRVLERPELKVLAQFCCITLNPSIGHPFQVNRQGDITLGAPCLGEETVVAFHLRHALELAVLLKKTSESQRETTRIILAAARTTARFWLLDSCADQPPPEAWVRVFSAADVPTKAALKAVYPVFQPLVAEAGGHEQRPLSSGEWDEIFDWLVKAWSLIGPVEALMAEGGDARLSVGVRTGLNHYGCSHRPRPWAVTFASSTASSLSERGFTGGELARLALMRAVLQGNAHTFLKQKARDIRGYLAGFFGLVDSDAVILSPSGTDSALAVLAFSAACNKPVTTVLTAPDETGSGVPFAAQGCHFAQETARSVLVEKGSLVDGFPADTRCLTLPLRNVEGGLRLSDDVVHSCQVMVAEEVAAGRRVLLHVLDLSKTGLLAPDMEAIAALCAAYPGCLDVVVDACQTRLMPQRVKTYLDREWAVMVTGSKFYTGPPFCGALLLPDSWKKRLAHGGLPAGLAAYANQCEWPSSPACQVLASGANHGLLLRWSAARAEMEAFAAIPADVVSERLHSFLHAVTQAILTQPDLQLLTPYVPQRPILPDDWDRRQTILSFMVRAPEAPDIDTPLDFDRCRKLYQWLNADVSDYVPLVDRKLGALLCHVGQPVALPHPHARGGKAAALRLSAGARLISGEPSHDGLGTKARMAREIADARKVLEKISLILAHWSAIATADPLPSYAPKFSMGFPALGADGSSCHHGNGGGSQQAGITISSLALGRS
;
A
#
# COMPACT_ATOMS: atom_id res chain seq x y z
N MET A 1 26.40 -17.12 -27.79
CA MET A 1 26.10 -15.67 -27.82
C MET A 1 24.62 -15.35 -28.06
N PHE A 2 24.01 -15.59 -29.23
CA PHE A 2 22.59 -15.17 -29.46
C PHE A 2 21.58 -15.92 -28.57
N ALA A 3 21.70 -17.25 -28.45
CA ALA A 3 20.83 -18.06 -27.59
C ALA A 3 21.09 -17.84 -26.07
N GLU A 4 22.33 -17.52 -25.68
CA GLU A 4 22.70 -17.23 -24.28
C GLU A 4 22.14 -15.89 -23.82
N ASN A 5 22.33 -14.81 -24.60
CA ASN A 5 21.78 -13.48 -24.30
C ASN A 5 20.24 -13.50 -24.23
N LEU A 6 19.60 -14.33 -25.05
CA LEU A 6 18.15 -14.50 -25.05
C LEU A 6 17.62 -15.18 -23.80
N THR A 7 18.35 -16.18 -23.31
CA THR A 7 18.03 -16.86 -22.06
C THR A 7 18.22 -15.90 -20.89
N GLU A 8 19.26 -15.07 -20.90
CA GLU A 8 19.56 -14.12 -19.83
C GLU A 8 18.52 -12.99 -19.70
N THR A 9 18.07 -12.39 -20.82
CA THR A 9 16.99 -11.39 -20.81
C THR A 9 15.68 -11.98 -20.29
N LEU A 10 15.31 -13.17 -20.76
CA LEU A 10 14.10 -13.85 -20.30
C LEU A 10 14.15 -14.17 -18.80
N LEU A 11 15.28 -14.68 -18.31
CA LEU A 11 15.48 -14.95 -16.88
C LEU A 11 15.38 -13.66 -16.05
N ARG A 12 16.01 -12.57 -16.49
CA ARG A 12 15.92 -11.26 -15.81
C ARG A 12 14.48 -10.75 -15.74
N VAL A 13 13.72 -10.90 -16.82
CA VAL A 13 12.29 -10.51 -16.84
C VAL A 13 11.46 -11.41 -15.93
N LEU A 14 11.72 -12.72 -15.90
CA LEU A 14 11.02 -13.67 -15.01
C LEU A 14 11.27 -13.42 -13.52
N GLU A 15 12.42 -12.84 -13.16
CA GLU A 15 12.72 -12.43 -11.78
C GLU A 15 11.94 -11.18 -11.33
N ARG A 16 11.26 -10.48 -12.25
CA ARG A 16 10.35 -9.39 -11.87
C ARG A 16 9.24 -9.96 -10.97
N PRO A 17 9.05 -9.42 -9.74
CA PRO A 17 8.08 -9.97 -8.78
C PRO A 17 6.66 -10.12 -9.34
N GLU A 18 6.24 -9.17 -10.18
CA GLU A 18 4.94 -9.17 -10.88
C GLU A 18 4.72 -10.31 -11.88
N LEU A 19 5.80 -10.96 -12.35
CA LEU A 19 5.74 -12.11 -13.26
C LEU A 19 6.06 -13.40 -12.53
N LYS A 20 7.04 -13.38 -11.62
CA LYS A 20 7.52 -14.52 -10.84
C LYS A 20 6.39 -15.26 -10.12
N VAL A 21 5.48 -14.51 -9.49
CA VAL A 21 4.35 -15.09 -8.74
C VAL A 21 3.38 -15.88 -9.62
N LEU A 22 3.27 -15.57 -10.91
CA LEU A 22 2.44 -16.34 -11.85
C LEU A 22 3.27 -17.46 -12.49
N ALA A 23 4.54 -17.19 -12.79
CA ALA A 23 5.45 -18.14 -13.42
C ALA A 23 5.62 -19.42 -12.60
N GLN A 24 5.59 -19.35 -11.26
CA GLN A 24 5.65 -20.53 -10.40
C GLN A 24 4.51 -21.55 -10.64
N PHE A 25 3.41 -21.13 -11.26
CA PHE A 25 2.27 -21.99 -11.59
C PHE A 25 2.35 -22.57 -13.00
N CYS A 26 3.34 -22.20 -13.82
CA CYS A 26 3.40 -22.52 -15.24
C CYS A 26 4.67 -23.32 -15.57
N CYS A 27 4.63 -24.06 -16.69
CA CYS A 27 5.83 -24.63 -17.32
C CYS A 27 6.15 -23.78 -18.55
N ILE A 28 7.40 -23.31 -18.70
CA ILE A 28 7.78 -22.42 -19.79
C ILE A 28 8.85 -23.10 -20.65
N THR A 29 8.56 -23.22 -21.94
CA THR A 29 9.49 -23.72 -22.96
C THR A 29 9.67 -22.67 -24.05
N LEU A 30 10.80 -22.75 -24.77
CA LEU A 30 11.09 -21.89 -25.91
C LEU A 30 11.00 -22.70 -27.20
N ASN A 31 10.19 -22.24 -28.16
CA ASN A 31 10.16 -22.77 -29.52
C ASN A 31 10.08 -21.61 -30.53
N PRO A 32 11.21 -21.11 -31.04
CA PRO A 32 11.22 -19.98 -31.98
C PRO A 32 10.53 -20.26 -33.33
N SER A 33 10.18 -21.52 -33.63
CA SER A 33 9.51 -21.88 -34.88
C SER A 33 8.02 -21.54 -34.89
N ILE A 34 7.41 -21.22 -33.74
CA ILE A 34 6.03 -20.69 -33.73
C ILE A 34 6.06 -19.22 -34.15
N GLY A 35 5.25 -18.86 -35.15
CA GLY A 35 5.18 -17.50 -35.70
C GLY A 35 4.48 -16.47 -34.81
N HIS A 36 3.96 -16.90 -33.66
CA HIS A 36 3.25 -16.07 -32.68
C HIS A 36 4.15 -15.77 -31.47
N PRO A 37 3.86 -14.74 -30.65
CA PRO A 37 4.65 -14.43 -29.45
C PRO A 37 4.71 -15.59 -28.46
N PHE A 38 3.62 -16.34 -28.31
CA PHE A 38 3.54 -17.52 -27.45
C PHE A 38 2.35 -18.39 -27.84
N GLN A 39 2.30 -19.60 -27.27
CA GLN A 39 1.15 -20.49 -27.30
C GLN A 39 0.96 -21.14 -25.92
N VAL A 40 -0.28 -21.30 -25.47
CA VAL A 40 -0.64 -21.85 -24.16
C VAL A 40 -1.61 -23.02 -24.30
N ASN A 41 -1.31 -24.15 -23.67
CA ASN A 41 -2.25 -25.28 -23.61
C ASN A 41 -3.14 -25.25 -22.35
N ARG A 42 -4.13 -26.14 -22.27
CA ARG A 42 -5.06 -26.19 -21.10
C ARG A 42 -4.44 -26.71 -19.82
N GLN A 43 -3.29 -27.38 -19.91
CA GLN A 43 -2.44 -27.72 -18.76
C GLN A 43 -1.73 -26.47 -18.20
N GLY A 44 -1.76 -25.37 -18.96
CA GLY A 44 -1.09 -24.10 -18.72
C GLY A 44 0.43 -24.19 -18.84
N ASP A 45 0.88 -25.03 -19.77
CA ASP A 45 2.23 -24.97 -20.30
C ASP A 45 2.28 -23.86 -21.36
N ILE A 46 3.36 -23.09 -21.33
CA ILE A 46 3.61 -21.94 -22.18
C ILE A 46 4.77 -22.27 -23.09
N THR A 47 4.55 -22.16 -24.40
CA THR A 47 5.61 -22.19 -25.40
C THR A 47 5.83 -20.77 -25.91
N LEU A 48 7.00 -20.18 -25.64
CA LEU A 48 7.37 -18.84 -26.11
C LEU A 48 7.93 -18.91 -27.54
N GLY A 49 7.50 -17.99 -28.39
CA GLY A 49 7.96 -17.84 -29.77
C GLY A 49 8.95 -16.69 -29.94
N ALA A 50 9.31 -16.39 -31.20
CA ALA A 50 10.35 -15.41 -31.52
C ALA A 50 10.09 -13.97 -31.01
N PRO A 51 8.85 -13.43 -30.95
CA PRO A 51 8.62 -12.10 -30.38
C PRO A 51 8.97 -11.95 -28.88
N CYS A 52 9.14 -13.05 -28.13
CA CYS A 52 9.61 -13.03 -26.75
C CYS A 52 11.15 -12.92 -26.63
N LEU A 53 11.84 -12.52 -27.72
CA LEU A 53 13.29 -12.51 -27.87
C LEU A 53 13.84 -11.09 -28.14
N GLY A 54 13.13 -10.04 -27.71
CA GLY A 54 13.44 -8.63 -27.99
C GLY A 54 13.71 -7.78 -26.74
N GLU A 55 13.25 -6.53 -26.75
CA GLU A 55 13.41 -5.58 -25.63
C GLU A 55 12.70 -6.08 -24.35
N GLU A 56 13.30 -5.83 -23.19
CA GLU A 56 12.80 -6.33 -21.88
C GLU A 56 11.34 -5.97 -21.60
N THR A 57 10.90 -4.77 -21.99
CA THR A 57 9.51 -4.30 -21.80
C THR A 57 8.52 -5.06 -22.69
N VAL A 58 8.91 -5.37 -23.93
CA VAL A 58 8.12 -6.17 -24.89
C VAL A 58 8.06 -7.63 -24.44
N VAL A 59 9.18 -8.18 -23.98
CA VAL A 59 9.25 -9.54 -23.42
C VAL A 59 8.35 -9.63 -22.19
N ALA A 60 8.43 -8.67 -21.27
CA ALA A 60 7.58 -8.64 -20.08
C ALA A 60 6.09 -8.54 -20.42
N PHE A 61 5.73 -7.77 -21.46
CA PHE A 61 4.37 -7.66 -21.95
C PHE A 61 3.83 -9.01 -22.46
N HIS A 62 4.54 -9.67 -23.38
CA HIS A 62 4.10 -10.96 -23.91
C HIS A 62 4.09 -12.07 -22.84
N LEU A 63 5.07 -12.05 -21.95
CA LEU A 63 5.15 -13.00 -20.84
C LEU A 63 4.00 -12.81 -19.85
N ARG A 64 3.63 -11.57 -19.49
CA ARG A 64 2.44 -11.31 -18.67
C ARG A 64 1.20 -11.87 -19.34
N HIS A 65 1.04 -11.67 -20.65
CA HIS A 65 -0.11 -12.18 -21.40
C HIS A 65 -0.18 -13.72 -21.37
N ALA A 66 0.94 -14.38 -21.62
CA ALA A 66 1.03 -15.84 -21.59
C ALA A 66 0.73 -16.40 -20.20
N LEU A 67 1.26 -15.78 -19.14
CA LEU A 67 1.05 -16.18 -17.75
C LEU A 67 -0.41 -16.03 -17.31
N GLU A 68 -1.04 -14.89 -17.62
CA GLU A 68 -2.47 -14.69 -17.33
C GLU A 68 -3.32 -15.73 -18.04
N LEU A 69 -3.07 -15.96 -19.33
CA LEU A 69 -3.80 -16.95 -20.12
C LEU A 69 -3.62 -18.37 -19.54
N ALA A 70 -2.39 -18.76 -19.21
CA ALA A 70 -2.08 -20.08 -18.65
C ALA A 70 -2.74 -20.33 -17.29
N VAL A 71 -2.65 -19.38 -16.38
CA VAL A 71 -3.22 -19.52 -15.03
C VAL A 71 -4.75 -19.55 -15.07
N LEU A 72 -5.38 -18.81 -16.00
CA LEU A 72 -6.83 -18.78 -16.15
C LEU A 72 -7.39 -19.96 -16.93
N LEU A 73 -6.66 -20.52 -17.91
CA LEU A 73 -7.09 -21.72 -18.64
C LEU A 73 -7.03 -22.99 -17.77
N LYS A 74 -6.11 -23.07 -16.80
CA LYS A 74 -5.96 -24.24 -15.93
C LYS A 74 -7.29 -24.59 -15.25
N LYS A 75 -7.69 -25.87 -15.39
CA LYS A 75 -8.88 -26.45 -14.75
C LYS A 75 -10.21 -25.80 -15.18
N THR A 76 -10.29 -25.26 -16.40
CA THR A 76 -11.53 -24.72 -17.00
C THR A 76 -12.11 -25.64 -18.06
N SER A 77 -13.39 -25.49 -18.38
CA SER A 77 -14.06 -26.35 -19.38
C SER A 77 -13.59 -26.03 -20.80
N GLU A 78 -13.75 -26.99 -21.72
CA GLU A 78 -13.45 -26.79 -23.14
C GLU A 78 -14.48 -25.92 -23.88
N SER A 79 -15.36 -25.23 -23.15
CA SER A 79 -16.36 -24.35 -23.75
C SER A 79 -15.69 -23.18 -24.50
N GLN A 80 -16.10 -22.99 -25.75
CA GLN A 80 -15.64 -21.88 -26.58
C GLN A 80 -15.98 -20.52 -25.95
N ARG A 81 -17.15 -20.39 -25.31
CA ARG A 81 -17.58 -19.18 -24.59
C ARG A 81 -16.65 -18.87 -23.41
N GLU A 82 -16.35 -19.87 -22.59
CA GLU A 82 -15.46 -19.70 -21.43
C GLU A 82 -14.04 -19.33 -21.87
N THR A 83 -13.53 -20.02 -22.89
CA THR A 83 -12.23 -19.74 -23.50
C THR A 83 -12.15 -18.31 -24.02
N THR A 84 -13.19 -17.83 -24.69
CA THR A 84 -13.25 -16.45 -25.18
C THR A 84 -13.22 -15.44 -24.02
N ARG A 85 -13.98 -15.68 -22.95
CA ARG A 85 -13.96 -14.80 -21.77
C ARG A 85 -12.56 -14.73 -21.14
N ILE A 86 -11.88 -15.87 -21.04
CA ILE A 86 -10.51 -15.96 -20.52
C ILE A 86 -9.54 -15.16 -21.39
N ILE A 87 -9.59 -15.35 -22.72
CA ILE A 87 -8.77 -14.62 -23.69
C ILE A 87 -8.94 -13.11 -23.52
N LEU A 88 -10.19 -12.63 -23.50
CA LEU A 88 -10.48 -11.20 -23.38
C LEU A 88 -10.03 -10.64 -22.02
N ALA A 89 -10.16 -11.42 -20.95
CA ALA A 89 -9.73 -11.03 -19.61
C ALA A 89 -8.19 -10.95 -19.50
N ALA A 90 -7.47 -11.92 -20.08
CA ALA A 90 -6.01 -11.94 -20.13
C ALA A 90 -5.48 -10.77 -20.98
N ALA A 91 -6.09 -10.51 -22.13
CA ALA A 91 -5.75 -9.39 -23.00
C ALA A 91 -5.95 -8.04 -22.28
N ARG A 92 -7.09 -7.81 -21.62
CA ARG A 92 -7.32 -6.58 -20.83
C ARG A 92 -6.34 -6.44 -19.67
N THR A 93 -6.09 -7.51 -18.94
CA THR A 93 -5.13 -7.49 -17.83
C THR A 93 -3.74 -7.07 -18.32
N THR A 94 -3.31 -7.64 -19.45
CA THR A 94 -2.02 -7.31 -20.07
C THR A 94 -1.98 -5.89 -20.64
N ALA A 95 -3.05 -5.44 -21.30
CA ALA A 95 -3.13 -4.08 -21.83
C ALA A 95 -3.03 -3.02 -20.72
N ARG A 96 -3.65 -3.28 -19.57
CA ARG A 96 -3.53 -2.41 -18.39
C ARG A 96 -2.15 -2.52 -17.73
N PHE A 97 -1.51 -3.69 -17.77
CA PHE A 97 -0.14 -3.87 -17.30
C PHE A 97 0.86 -3.06 -18.12
N TRP A 98 0.68 -2.99 -19.45
CA TRP A 98 1.52 -2.15 -20.32
C TRP A 98 1.54 -0.68 -19.89
N LEU A 99 0.40 -0.13 -19.46
CA LEU A 99 0.29 1.26 -18.99
C LEU A 99 1.09 1.54 -17.70
N LEU A 100 1.54 0.49 -16.98
CA LEU A 100 2.34 0.64 -15.76
C LEU A 100 3.83 0.84 -16.04
N ASP A 101 4.32 0.35 -17.18
CA ASP A 101 5.74 0.41 -17.59
C ASP A 101 5.99 1.43 -18.71
N SER A 102 4.97 1.72 -19.52
CA SER A 102 5.13 2.57 -20.71
C SER A 102 4.91 4.04 -20.43
N CYS A 103 5.78 4.88 -21.00
CA CYS A 103 5.47 6.29 -21.19
C CYS A 103 4.30 6.41 -22.19
N ALA A 104 3.45 7.42 -22.02
CA ALA A 104 2.28 7.63 -22.87
C ALA A 104 2.61 7.70 -24.38
N ASP A 105 3.83 8.09 -24.73
CA ASP A 105 4.30 8.26 -26.10
C ASP A 105 4.89 6.98 -26.73
N GLN A 106 5.13 5.91 -25.94
CA GLN A 106 5.69 4.67 -26.45
C GLN A 106 4.60 3.86 -27.19
N PRO A 107 4.82 3.44 -28.45
CA PRO A 107 3.86 2.62 -29.16
C PRO A 107 3.70 1.27 -28.44
N PRO A 108 2.47 0.76 -28.28
CA PRO A 108 2.28 -0.55 -27.67
C PRO A 108 2.84 -1.66 -28.58
N PRO A 109 3.27 -2.81 -28.01
CA PRO A 109 3.80 -3.92 -28.80
C PRO A 109 2.79 -4.50 -29.79
N GLU A 110 1.49 -4.35 -29.49
CA GLU A 110 0.39 -4.89 -30.26
C GLU A 110 -0.72 -3.83 -30.45
N ALA A 111 -1.33 -3.79 -31.63
CA ALA A 111 -2.34 -2.78 -31.96
C ALA A 111 -3.60 -2.86 -31.07
N TRP A 112 -3.94 -4.06 -30.58
CA TRP A 112 -5.10 -4.28 -29.73
C TRP A 112 -4.97 -3.70 -28.32
N VAL A 113 -3.76 -3.37 -27.86
CA VAL A 113 -3.53 -2.85 -26.51
C VAL A 113 -4.37 -1.61 -26.24
N ARG A 114 -4.47 -0.67 -27.19
CA ARG A 114 -5.26 0.56 -27.06
C ARG A 114 -6.76 0.28 -26.87
N VAL A 115 -7.26 -0.77 -27.51
CA VAL A 115 -8.66 -1.18 -27.39
C VAL A 115 -8.93 -1.71 -25.98
N PHE A 116 -8.02 -2.54 -25.46
CA PHE A 116 -8.22 -3.23 -24.19
C PHE A 116 -7.79 -2.42 -22.95
N SER A 117 -6.99 -1.36 -23.14
CA SER A 117 -6.57 -0.44 -22.08
C SER A 117 -7.59 0.69 -21.83
N ALA A 118 -8.63 0.81 -22.65
CA ALA A 118 -9.65 1.84 -22.52
C ALA A 118 -10.44 1.73 -21.20
N ALA A 119 -10.90 2.88 -20.70
CA ALA A 119 -11.78 2.96 -19.53
C ALA A 119 -13.11 2.25 -19.82
N ASP A 120 -13.67 2.46 -21.00
CA ASP A 120 -14.95 1.90 -21.42
C ASP A 120 -14.84 0.58 -22.20
N VAL A 121 -15.84 -0.27 -22.00
CA VAL A 121 -16.53 -1.09 -23.01
C VAL A 121 -16.11 -1.02 -24.49
N PRO A 122 -15.14 -1.76 -25.06
CA PRO A 122 -14.93 -1.74 -26.50
C PRO A 122 -16.17 -2.25 -27.23
N THR A 123 -16.48 -1.64 -28.38
CA THR A 123 -17.67 -2.03 -29.15
C THR A 123 -17.60 -3.49 -29.60
N LYS A 124 -18.75 -4.15 -29.77
CA LYS A 124 -18.83 -5.53 -30.31
C LYS A 124 -18.06 -5.66 -31.63
N ALA A 125 -18.10 -4.65 -32.49
CA ALA A 125 -17.37 -4.64 -33.76
C ALA A 125 -15.85 -4.63 -33.54
N ALA A 126 -15.34 -3.80 -32.63
CA ALA A 126 -13.92 -3.76 -32.28
C ALA A 126 -13.45 -5.09 -31.68
N LEU A 127 -14.24 -5.69 -30.79
CA LEU A 127 -13.93 -7.00 -30.21
C LEU A 127 -13.86 -8.09 -31.27
N LYS A 128 -14.84 -8.15 -32.19
CA LYS A 128 -14.86 -9.11 -33.31
C LYS A 128 -13.67 -8.95 -34.25
N ALA A 129 -13.26 -7.70 -34.52
CA ALA A 129 -12.14 -7.42 -35.41
C ALA A 129 -10.80 -7.88 -34.81
N VAL A 130 -10.63 -7.78 -33.49
CA VAL A 130 -9.37 -8.13 -32.81
C VAL A 130 -9.31 -9.62 -32.45
N TYR A 131 -10.44 -10.25 -32.14
CA TYR A 131 -10.50 -11.63 -31.62
C TYR A 131 -9.66 -12.67 -32.40
N PRO A 132 -9.60 -12.66 -33.75
CA PRO A 132 -8.78 -13.60 -34.52
C PRO A 132 -7.29 -13.58 -34.17
N VAL A 133 -6.76 -12.46 -33.67
CA VAL A 133 -5.34 -12.33 -33.25
C VAL A 133 -5.03 -13.22 -32.04
N PHE A 134 -6.03 -13.50 -31.19
CA PHE A 134 -5.84 -14.27 -29.97
C PHE A 134 -6.02 -15.78 -30.14
N GLN A 135 -6.76 -16.20 -31.16
CA GLN A 135 -7.09 -17.62 -31.38
C GLN A 135 -5.85 -18.53 -31.46
N PRO A 136 -4.77 -18.15 -32.19
CA PRO A 136 -3.57 -18.99 -32.28
C PRO A 136 -2.77 -19.09 -30.97
N LEU A 137 -3.04 -18.22 -29.99
CA LEU A 137 -2.33 -18.20 -28.70
C LEU A 137 -2.79 -19.33 -27.77
N VAL A 138 -3.90 -20.01 -28.07
CA VAL A 138 -4.40 -21.16 -27.32
C VAL A 138 -4.17 -22.43 -28.14
N ALA A 139 -3.40 -23.38 -27.60
CA ALA A 139 -3.23 -24.70 -28.21
C ALA A 139 -4.50 -25.55 -28.04
N GLU A 140 -5.00 -26.09 -29.15
CA GLU A 140 -6.10 -27.03 -29.15
C GLU A 140 -5.59 -28.46 -28.90
N ALA A 141 -6.28 -29.20 -28.03
CA ALA A 141 -6.10 -30.63 -27.95
C ALA A 141 -6.87 -31.29 -29.11
N GLY A 142 -6.17 -31.99 -30.01
CA GLY A 142 -6.80 -32.93 -30.95
C GLY A 142 -7.40 -32.36 -32.25
N GLY A 143 -7.05 -31.14 -32.68
CA GLY A 143 -7.39 -30.64 -34.02
C GLY A 143 -8.86 -30.24 -34.23
N HIS A 144 -9.57 -29.86 -33.16
CA HIS A 144 -10.92 -29.31 -33.26
C HIS A 144 -10.90 -27.88 -33.80
N GLU A 145 -11.05 -27.70 -35.12
CA GLU A 145 -11.13 -26.38 -35.76
C GLU A 145 -12.06 -25.41 -34.98
N GLN A 146 -11.49 -24.31 -34.50
CA GLN A 146 -12.22 -23.21 -33.88
C GLN A 146 -13.27 -22.64 -34.85
N ARG A 147 -14.54 -23.03 -34.68
CA ARG A 147 -15.66 -22.44 -35.41
C ARG A 147 -15.80 -20.93 -35.08
N PRO A 148 -16.34 -20.10 -35.97
CA PRO A 148 -16.75 -18.75 -35.58
C PRO A 148 -17.81 -18.77 -34.47
N LEU A 149 -17.70 -17.84 -33.52
CA LEU A 149 -18.74 -17.58 -32.52
C LEU A 149 -20.00 -17.05 -33.22
N SER A 150 -21.17 -17.58 -32.84
CA SER A 150 -22.47 -17.11 -33.32
C SER A 150 -22.79 -15.70 -32.78
N SER A 151 -23.78 -15.03 -33.37
CA SER A 151 -24.21 -13.71 -32.88
C SER A 151 -24.67 -13.75 -31.42
N GLY A 152 -25.45 -14.77 -31.04
CA GLY A 152 -25.93 -14.92 -29.66
C GLY A 152 -24.80 -15.14 -28.65
N GLU A 153 -23.78 -15.92 -29.02
CA GLU A 153 -22.59 -16.10 -28.16
C GLU A 153 -21.84 -14.78 -27.96
N TRP A 154 -21.71 -13.97 -29.01
CA TRP A 154 -21.13 -12.62 -28.91
C TRP A 154 -21.95 -11.68 -28.03
N ASP A 155 -23.27 -11.76 -28.10
CA ASP A 155 -24.16 -10.95 -27.27
C ASP A 155 -23.98 -11.31 -25.78
N GLU A 156 -23.97 -12.59 -25.44
CA GLU A 156 -23.71 -13.06 -24.08
C GLU A 156 -22.32 -12.66 -23.54
N ILE A 157 -21.28 -12.76 -24.38
CA ILE A 157 -19.91 -12.38 -24.01
C ILE A 157 -19.82 -10.88 -23.77
N PHE A 158 -20.46 -10.08 -24.62
CA PHE A 158 -20.48 -8.63 -24.44
C PHE A 158 -21.23 -8.22 -23.17
N ASP A 159 -22.40 -8.81 -22.89
CA ASP A 159 -23.17 -8.52 -21.69
C ASP A 159 -22.42 -8.90 -20.41
N TRP A 160 -21.66 -10.00 -20.46
CA TRP A 160 -20.71 -10.35 -19.40
C TRP A 160 -19.60 -9.31 -19.27
N LEU A 161 -18.99 -8.90 -20.39
CA LEU A 161 -17.87 -7.96 -20.40
C LEU A 161 -18.26 -6.60 -19.82
N VAL A 162 -19.45 -6.09 -20.14
CA VAL A 162 -20.02 -4.85 -19.57
C VAL A 162 -20.04 -4.89 -18.04
N LYS A 163 -20.40 -6.03 -17.44
CA LYS A 163 -20.45 -6.21 -15.98
C LYS A 163 -19.08 -6.46 -15.37
N ALA A 164 -18.16 -7.03 -16.14
CA ALA A 164 -16.84 -7.47 -15.68
C ALA A 164 -15.73 -6.43 -15.86
N TRP A 165 -15.89 -5.47 -16.77
CA TRP A 165 -14.80 -4.64 -17.31
C TRP A 165 -13.98 -3.91 -16.24
N SER A 166 -14.62 -3.32 -15.24
CA SER A 166 -13.95 -2.60 -14.15
C SER A 166 -13.18 -3.53 -13.20
N LEU A 167 -13.52 -4.82 -13.16
CA LEU A 167 -12.89 -5.82 -12.30
C LEU A 167 -11.73 -6.57 -12.99
N ILE A 168 -11.54 -6.36 -14.29
CA ILE A 168 -10.49 -7.00 -15.07
C ILE A 168 -9.28 -6.07 -15.15
N GLY A 169 -8.16 -6.51 -14.59
CA GLY A 169 -6.90 -5.77 -14.57
C GLY A 169 -5.83 -6.52 -13.79
N PRO A 170 -4.58 -6.04 -13.82
CA PRO A 170 -3.50 -6.55 -12.98
C PRO A 170 -3.66 -6.02 -11.55
N VAL A 171 -3.13 -6.72 -10.53
CA VAL A 171 -3.38 -6.39 -9.11
C VAL A 171 -2.88 -4.98 -8.79
N GLU A 172 -1.76 -4.60 -9.38
CA GLU A 172 -1.11 -3.30 -9.32
C GLU A 172 -2.08 -2.15 -9.62
N ALA A 173 -2.87 -2.31 -10.68
CA ALA A 173 -3.80 -1.30 -11.14
C ALA A 173 -5.10 -1.34 -10.32
N LEU A 174 -5.61 -2.54 -10.02
CA LEU A 174 -6.83 -2.70 -9.23
C LEU A 174 -6.66 -2.22 -7.78
N MET A 175 -5.47 -2.39 -7.19
CA MET A 175 -5.15 -1.83 -5.87
C MET A 175 -5.02 -0.30 -5.88
N ALA A 176 -4.87 0.34 -7.05
CA ALA A 176 -4.86 1.79 -7.16
C ALA A 176 -6.27 2.41 -7.25
N GLU A 177 -7.33 1.59 -7.29
CA GLU A 177 -8.73 2.03 -7.38
C GLU A 177 -9.43 2.04 -6.01
N GLY A 178 -10.59 2.68 -5.90
CA GLY A 178 -11.38 2.65 -4.66
C GLY A 178 -10.70 3.39 -3.49
N GLY A 179 -10.05 4.50 -3.80
CA GLY A 179 -9.47 5.48 -2.88
C GLY A 179 -9.62 6.88 -3.48
N ASP A 180 -8.99 7.90 -2.89
CA ASP A 180 -8.95 9.23 -3.50
C ASP A 180 -7.68 9.43 -4.37
N ALA A 181 -7.54 10.62 -4.96
CA ALA A 181 -6.42 10.99 -5.82
C ALA A 181 -5.01 10.74 -5.25
N ARG A 182 -4.85 10.59 -3.92
CA ARG A 182 -3.55 10.25 -3.30
C ARG A 182 -3.10 8.83 -3.63
N LEU A 183 -4.02 7.95 -3.98
CA LEU A 183 -3.75 6.56 -4.37
C LEU A 183 -3.32 6.43 -5.84
N SER A 184 -3.71 7.39 -6.69
CA SER A 184 -3.36 7.44 -8.10
C SER A 184 -1.86 7.43 -8.31
N VAL A 185 -1.40 6.59 -9.24
CA VAL A 185 0.00 6.41 -9.60
C VAL A 185 0.33 7.33 -10.78
N GLY A 186 1.36 8.17 -10.64
CA GLY A 186 1.80 9.04 -11.72
C GLY A 186 2.45 8.24 -12.84
N VAL A 187 2.01 8.43 -14.09
CA VAL A 187 2.51 7.69 -15.27
C VAL A 187 4.03 7.85 -15.44
N ARG A 188 4.56 9.04 -15.19
CA ARG A 188 6.00 9.33 -15.31
C ARG A 188 6.85 8.77 -14.17
N THR A 189 6.30 8.73 -12.96
CA THR A 189 7.06 8.37 -11.76
C THR A 189 6.88 6.89 -11.42
N GLY A 190 5.76 6.26 -11.80
CA GLY A 190 5.36 4.94 -11.31
C GLY A 190 5.08 4.92 -9.80
N LEU A 191 4.88 6.09 -9.19
CA LEU A 191 4.67 6.28 -7.75
C LEU A 191 3.42 7.12 -7.48
N ASN A 192 2.76 6.86 -6.35
CA ASN A 192 1.62 7.65 -5.87
C ASN A 192 2.05 8.88 -5.07
N HIS A 193 1.09 9.61 -4.50
CA HIS A 193 1.33 10.86 -3.77
C HIS A 193 2.13 10.67 -2.46
N TYR A 194 2.25 9.43 -1.99
CA TYR A 194 3.12 9.04 -0.88
C TYR A 194 4.52 8.63 -1.34
N GLY A 195 4.83 8.59 -2.63
CA GLY A 195 6.11 8.06 -3.13
C GLY A 195 6.20 6.53 -3.11
N CYS A 196 5.06 5.84 -3.00
CA CYS A 196 4.94 4.38 -2.97
C CYS A 196 4.51 3.82 -4.32
N SER A 197 4.76 2.53 -4.55
CA SER A 197 4.21 1.77 -5.67
C SER A 197 3.36 0.59 -5.18
N HIS A 198 2.35 0.21 -5.98
CA HIS A 198 1.63 -1.06 -5.83
C HIS A 198 2.41 -2.26 -6.43
N ARG A 199 3.69 -2.03 -6.77
CA ARG A 199 4.65 -3.05 -7.21
C ARG A 199 5.83 -3.11 -6.24
N PRO A 200 6.44 -4.30 -6.06
CA PRO A 200 7.67 -4.42 -5.30
C PRO A 200 8.81 -3.58 -5.87
N ARG A 201 9.63 -2.98 -5.00
CA ARG A 201 10.80 -2.16 -5.37
C ARG A 201 12.06 -2.71 -4.71
N PRO A 202 12.59 -3.88 -5.14
CA PRO A 202 13.72 -4.53 -4.49
C PRO A 202 15.03 -3.70 -4.53
N TRP A 203 15.12 -2.73 -5.44
CA TRP A 203 16.23 -1.78 -5.58
C TRP A 203 16.11 -0.53 -4.71
N ALA A 204 14.99 -0.32 -4.00
CA ALA A 204 14.77 0.85 -3.15
C ALA A 204 14.93 0.48 -1.66
N VAL A 205 15.62 1.33 -0.90
CA VAL A 205 15.68 1.24 0.56
C VAL A 205 14.45 1.91 1.15
N THR A 206 13.68 1.20 1.98
CA THR A 206 12.39 1.69 2.49
C THR A 206 12.30 1.63 4.01
N PHE A 207 12.15 2.80 4.64
CA PHE A 207 11.86 2.98 6.07
C PHE A 207 10.69 3.96 6.30
N ALA A 208 9.74 3.98 5.36
CA ALA A 208 8.60 4.91 5.32
C ALA A 208 7.34 4.45 6.06
N SER A 209 7.42 3.37 6.84
CA SER A 209 6.29 2.67 7.49
C SER A 209 5.51 3.53 8.51
N SER A 210 5.90 4.78 8.78
CA SER A 210 5.10 5.76 9.55
C SER A 210 4.15 6.59 8.70
N THR A 211 4.19 6.42 7.38
CA THR A 211 3.31 7.10 6.40
C THR A 211 2.62 6.07 5.50
N ALA A 212 3.40 5.39 4.67
CA ALA A 212 2.98 4.35 3.73
C ALA A 212 4.24 3.64 3.19
N SER A 213 4.10 2.41 2.70
CA SER A 213 5.19 1.67 2.08
C SER A 213 4.83 1.24 0.67
N SER A 214 5.83 1.08 -0.20
CA SER A 214 5.63 0.31 -1.43
C SER A 214 5.32 -1.13 -1.08
N LEU A 215 4.59 -1.80 -1.97
CA LEU A 215 4.22 -3.19 -1.78
C LEU A 215 5.48 -4.07 -1.65
N SER A 216 5.46 -5.03 -0.73
CA SER A 216 6.46 -6.11 -0.61
C SER A 216 6.21 -7.21 -1.64
N GLU A 217 7.17 -8.10 -1.82
CA GLU A 217 6.98 -9.32 -2.63
C GLU A 217 5.91 -10.24 -2.00
N ARG A 218 5.93 -10.37 -0.67
CA ARG A 218 4.92 -11.13 0.09
C ARG A 218 3.54 -10.50 -0.03
N GLY A 219 3.43 -9.19 0.20
CA GLY A 219 2.16 -8.47 0.06
C GLY A 219 1.63 -8.51 -1.38
N PHE A 220 2.52 -8.39 -2.37
CA PHE A 220 2.16 -8.56 -3.79
C PHE A 220 1.57 -9.94 -4.04
N THR A 221 2.20 -10.99 -3.53
CA THR A 221 1.71 -12.36 -3.65
C THR A 221 0.32 -12.51 -3.02
N GLY A 222 0.10 -11.98 -1.81
CA GLY A 222 -1.21 -12.00 -1.15
C GLY A 222 -2.31 -11.28 -1.94
N GLY A 223 -1.99 -10.13 -2.53
CA GLY A 223 -2.88 -9.39 -3.42
C GLY A 223 -3.18 -10.12 -4.72
N GLU A 224 -2.15 -10.67 -5.38
CA GLU A 224 -2.27 -11.35 -6.67
C GLU A 224 -3.06 -12.65 -6.57
N LEU A 225 -2.88 -13.44 -5.51
CA LEU A 225 -3.70 -14.62 -5.26
C LEU A 225 -5.17 -14.25 -5.04
N ALA A 226 -5.45 -13.14 -4.33
CA ALA A 226 -6.80 -12.64 -4.17
C ALA A 226 -7.41 -12.14 -5.50
N ARG A 227 -6.59 -11.50 -6.35
CA ARG A 227 -7.00 -11.07 -7.70
C ARG A 227 -7.32 -12.26 -8.59
N LEU A 228 -6.49 -13.31 -8.60
CA LEU A 228 -6.75 -14.52 -9.38
C LEU A 228 -8.06 -15.20 -8.95
N ALA A 229 -8.33 -15.25 -7.63
CA ALA A 229 -9.60 -15.75 -7.11
C ALA A 229 -10.78 -14.88 -7.54
N LEU A 230 -10.63 -13.55 -7.50
CA LEU A 230 -11.62 -12.61 -8.03
C LEU A 230 -11.86 -12.83 -9.54
N MET A 231 -10.80 -12.98 -10.33
CA MET A 231 -10.88 -13.17 -11.77
C MET A 231 -11.64 -14.46 -12.12
N ARG A 232 -11.40 -15.55 -11.39
CA ARG A 232 -12.20 -16.78 -11.53
C ARG A 232 -13.68 -16.55 -11.22
N ALA A 233 -13.99 -15.82 -10.16
CA ALA A 233 -15.37 -15.45 -9.85
C ALA A 233 -15.99 -14.56 -10.93
N VAL A 234 -15.23 -13.62 -11.51
CA VAL A 234 -15.65 -12.77 -12.63
C VAL A 234 -15.99 -13.60 -13.86
N LEU A 235 -15.12 -14.54 -14.25
CA LEU A 235 -15.35 -15.45 -15.39
C LEU A 235 -16.61 -16.30 -15.22
N GLN A 236 -16.91 -16.70 -13.98
CA GLN A 236 -18.10 -17.48 -13.60
C GLN A 236 -19.36 -16.62 -13.37
N GLY A 237 -19.29 -15.30 -13.44
CA GLY A 237 -20.43 -14.40 -13.18
C GLY A 237 -20.78 -14.23 -11.70
N ASN A 238 -19.90 -14.62 -10.78
CA ASN A 238 -20.11 -14.64 -9.32
C ASN A 238 -19.34 -13.54 -8.56
N ALA A 239 -18.85 -12.50 -9.26
CA ALA A 239 -17.96 -11.49 -8.69
C ALA A 239 -18.53 -10.79 -7.45
N HIS A 240 -19.81 -10.36 -7.49
CA HIS A 240 -20.44 -9.68 -6.35
C HIS A 240 -20.51 -10.58 -5.10
N THR A 241 -20.89 -11.84 -5.27
CA THR A 241 -20.91 -12.83 -4.17
C THR A 241 -19.51 -13.05 -3.61
N PHE A 242 -18.49 -13.17 -4.48
CA PHE A 242 -17.10 -13.30 -4.06
C PHE A 242 -16.63 -12.08 -3.26
N LEU A 243 -16.86 -10.87 -3.75
CA LEU A 243 -16.43 -9.63 -3.06
C LEU A 243 -17.11 -9.48 -1.70
N LYS A 244 -18.41 -9.80 -1.61
CA LYS A 244 -19.15 -9.82 -0.34
C LYS A 244 -18.55 -10.81 0.66
N GLN A 245 -18.22 -12.02 0.20
CA GLN A 245 -17.58 -13.02 1.07
C GLN A 245 -16.16 -12.58 1.47
N LYS A 246 -15.38 -12.07 0.53
CA LYS A 246 -14.02 -11.59 0.78
C LYS A 246 -14.00 -10.45 1.82
N ALA A 247 -14.97 -9.54 1.78
CA ALA A 247 -15.11 -8.50 2.79
C ALA A 247 -15.36 -9.09 4.19
N ARG A 248 -16.26 -10.07 4.30
CA ARG A 248 -16.49 -10.79 5.57
C ARG A 248 -15.25 -11.53 6.06
N ASP A 249 -14.50 -12.17 5.16
CA ASP A 249 -13.28 -12.89 5.51
C ASP A 249 -12.20 -11.95 6.06
N ILE A 250 -12.04 -10.76 5.46
CA ILE A 250 -11.11 -9.73 5.95
C ILE A 250 -11.57 -9.18 7.30
N ARG A 251 -12.86 -8.90 7.48
CA ARG A 251 -13.40 -8.47 8.78
C ARG A 251 -13.18 -9.54 9.86
N GLY A 252 -13.44 -10.81 9.54
CA GLY A 252 -13.22 -11.94 10.43
C GLY A 252 -11.74 -12.10 10.80
N TYR A 253 -10.83 -11.94 9.83
CA TYR A 253 -9.39 -11.91 10.09
C TYR A 253 -9.01 -10.80 11.07
N LEU A 254 -9.45 -9.56 10.84
CA LEU A 254 -9.13 -8.43 11.71
C LEU A 254 -9.73 -8.57 13.11
N ALA A 255 -10.96 -9.06 13.19
CA ALA A 255 -11.61 -9.38 14.46
C ALA A 255 -10.76 -10.38 15.25
N GLY A 256 -10.40 -11.52 14.63
CA GLY A 256 -9.56 -12.53 15.26
C GLY A 256 -8.17 -12.00 15.64
N PHE A 257 -7.54 -11.22 14.75
CA PHE A 257 -6.21 -10.65 14.99
C PHE A 257 -6.19 -9.72 16.20
N PHE A 258 -7.22 -8.90 16.39
CA PHE A 258 -7.34 -7.95 17.51
C PHE A 258 -8.17 -8.48 18.70
N GLY A 259 -8.53 -9.78 18.70
CA GLY A 259 -9.21 -10.43 19.82
C GLY A 259 -10.70 -10.09 19.97
N LEU A 260 -11.36 -9.62 18.92
CA LEU A 260 -12.82 -9.50 18.88
C LEU A 260 -13.44 -10.85 18.52
N VAL A 261 -14.55 -11.19 19.19
CA VAL A 261 -15.32 -12.41 18.88
C VAL A 261 -16.21 -12.21 17.66
N ASP A 262 -16.66 -10.98 17.43
CA ASP A 262 -17.69 -10.64 16.45
C ASP A 262 -17.10 -9.88 15.25
N SER A 263 -17.14 -10.49 14.06
CA SER A 263 -16.62 -9.87 12.83
C SER A 263 -17.45 -8.70 12.33
N ASP A 264 -18.70 -8.57 12.76
CA ASP A 264 -19.55 -7.42 12.50
C ASP A 264 -19.28 -6.26 13.48
N ALA A 265 -18.27 -6.38 14.35
CA ALA A 265 -17.69 -5.25 15.07
C ALA A 265 -16.55 -4.55 14.26
N VAL A 266 -16.28 -4.98 13.03
CA VAL A 266 -15.26 -4.40 12.16
C VAL A 266 -15.93 -3.68 10.99
N ILE A 267 -15.48 -2.47 10.69
CA ILE A 267 -15.80 -1.74 9.47
C ILE A 267 -14.51 -1.58 8.67
N LEU A 268 -14.54 -1.91 7.38
CA LEU A 268 -13.43 -1.63 6.49
C LEU A 268 -13.56 -0.20 5.95
N SER A 269 -12.46 0.54 5.90
CA SER A 269 -12.44 1.88 5.32
C SER A 269 -11.24 2.07 4.39
N PRO A 270 -11.35 2.93 3.37
CA PRO A 270 -10.22 3.23 2.50
C PRO A 270 -9.03 3.79 3.29
N SER A 271 -9.20 4.71 4.22
CA SER A 271 -8.08 5.24 5.02
C SER A 271 -8.47 5.51 6.47
N GLY A 272 -7.47 5.89 7.30
CA GLY A 272 -7.73 6.40 8.64
C GLY A 272 -8.59 7.68 8.62
N THR A 273 -8.49 8.52 7.59
CA THR A 273 -9.37 9.69 7.45
C THR A 273 -10.82 9.29 7.16
N ASP A 274 -11.04 8.27 6.33
CA ASP A 274 -12.38 7.71 6.10
C ASP A 274 -12.95 7.08 7.38
N SER A 275 -12.11 6.40 8.18
CA SER A 275 -12.49 5.90 9.50
C SER A 275 -12.89 7.03 10.45
N ALA A 276 -12.17 8.15 10.46
CA ALA A 276 -12.53 9.32 11.29
C ALA A 276 -13.90 9.90 10.91
N LEU A 277 -14.25 9.92 9.63
CA LEU A 277 -15.59 10.34 9.17
C LEU A 277 -16.68 9.37 9.66
N ALA A 278 -16.41 8.05 9.58
CA ALA A 278 -17.31 7.04 10.12
C ALA A 278 -17.49 7.17 11.64
N VAL A 279 -16.41 7.44 12.38
CA VAL A 279 -16.44 7.66 13.83
C VAL A 279 -17.36 8.83 14.19
N LEU A 280 -17.26 9.97 13.50
CA LEU A 280 -18.15 11.10 13.75
C LEU A 280 -19.62 10.72 13.49
N ALA A 281 -19.90 9.92 12.47
CA ALA A 281 -21.27 9.44 12.19
C ALA A 281 -21.85 8.63 13.37
N PHE A 282 -21.04 7.80 14.04
CA PHE A 282 -21.46 7.07 15.24
C PHE A 282 -21.77 7.97 16.43
N SER A 283 -21.01 9.05 16.61
CA SER A 283 -21.29 10.03 17.68
C SER A 283 -22.51 10.89 17.37
N ALA A 284 -22.69 11.28 16.10
CA ALA A 284 -23.83 12.08 15.64
C ALA A 284 -25.16 11.32 15.71
N ALA A 285 -25.14 9.99 15.58
CA ALA A 285 -26.34 9.14 15.66
C ALA A 285 -27.09 9.19 17.02
N CYS A 286 -26.50 9.81 18.05
CA CYS A 286 -27.10 9.97 19.37
C CYS A 286 -28.04 11.19 19.51
N ASN A 287 -28.32 11.94 18.43
CA ASN A 287 -29.21 13.11 18.40
C ASN A 287 -28.87 14.21 19.42
N LYS A 288 -27.58 14.35 19.76
CA LYS A 288 -27.04 15.48 20.52
C LYS A 288 -26.01 16.20 19.66
N PRO A 289 -25.88 17.53 19.77
CA PRO A 289 -24.78 18.25 19.16
C PRO A 289 -23.44 17.66 19.59
N VAL A 290 -22.55 17.44 18.62
CA VAL A 290 -21.24 16.80 18.87
C VAL A 290 -20.15 17.86 18.88
N THR A 291 -19.22 17.73 19.83
CA THR A 291 -17.93 18.41 19.79
C THR A 291 -16.83 17.37 19.76
N THR A 292 -16.02 17.38 18.69
CA THR A 292 -14.82 16.57 18.60
C THR A 292 -13.66 17.29 19.27
N VAL A 293 -13.00 16.68 20.25
CA VAL A 293 -11.70 17.14 20.77
C VAL A 293 -10.62 16.37 20.03
N LEU A 294 -9.97 17.05 19.07
CA LEU A 294 -8.97 16.47 18.20
C LEU A 294 -7.56 16.70 18.75
N THR A 295 -6.91 15.62 19.17
CA THR A 295 -5.54 15.67 19.69
C THR A 295 -4.53 15.87 18.54
N ALA A 296 -3.73 16.92 18.63
CA ALA A 296 -2.67 17.31 17.70
C ALA A 296 -2.97 17.05 16.21
N PRO A 297 -3.85 17.84 15.57
CA PRO A 297 -4.23 17.65 14.17
C PRO A 297 -3.01 17.56 13.22
N ASP A 298 -1.96 18.35 13.45
CA ASP A 298 -0.71 18.33 12.65
C ASP A 298 0.01 16.97 12.69
N GLU A 299 -0.19 16.22 13.77
CA GLU A 299 0.39 14.90 14.03
C GLU A 299 -0.48 13.74 13.50
N THR A 300 -1.63 14.04 12.88
CA THR A 300 -2.58 13.09 12.27
C THR A 300 -2.68 13.24 10.75
N GLY A 301 -3.49 12.43 10.06
CA GLY A 301 -3.72 12.60 8.62
C GLY A 301 -4.29 14.00 8.29
N SER A 302 -3.80 14.64 7.23
CA SER A 302 -4.20 16.03 6.88
C SER A 302 -5.70 16.23 6.58
N GLY A 303 -6.43 15.13 6.34
CA GLY A 303 -7.88 15.15 6.17
C GLY A 303 -8.68 14.94 7.46
N VAL A 304 -8.05 14.50 8.56
CA VAL A 304 -8.74 14.21 9.83
C VAL A 304 -9.45 15.45 10.40
N PRO A 305 -8.88 16.68 10.37
CA PRO A 305 -9.59 17.86 10.86
C PRO A 305 -10.90 18.15 10.12
N PHE A 306 -10.99 17.84 8.82
CA PHE A 306 -12.21 17.99 8.04
C PHE A 306 -13.20 16.86 8.34
N ALA A 307 -12.73 15.61 8.39
CA ALA A 307 -13.56 14.46 8.74
C ALA A 307 -14.18 14.57 10.14
N ALA A 308 -13.43 15.11 11.11
CA ALA A 308 -13.87 15.40 12.48
C ALA A 308 -14.98 16.46 12.59
N GLN A 309 -15.24 17.19 11.51
CA GLN A 309 -16.33 18.18 11.38
C GLN A 309 -17.43 17.72 10.41
N GLY A 310 -17.33 16.51 9.86
CA GLY A 310 -18.30 16.01 8.88
C GLY A 310 -18.14 16.64 7.50
N CYS A 311 -16.96 17.20 7.19
CA CYS A 311 -16.67 17.85 5.91
C CYS A 311 -15.90 16.93 4.95
N HIS A 312 -16.07 17.18 3.66
CA HIS A 312 -15.26 16.56 2.61
C HIS A 312 -13.78 16.93 2.79
N PHE A 313 -12.90 15.94 2.88
CA PHE A 313 -11.47 16.14 3.17
C PHE A 313 -10.57 16.10 1.93
N ALA A 314 -11.13 15.79 0.77
CA ALA A 314 -10.49 15.73 -0.55
C ALA A 314 -11.45 16.26 -1.62
N GLN A 315 -10.98 16.39 -2.86
CA GLN A 315 -11.80 16.81 -4.01
C GLN A 315 -12.51 15.63 -4.70
N GLU A 316 -12.16 14.41 -4.33
CA GLU A 316 -12.72 13.17 -4.85
C GLU A 316 -12.85 12.18 -3.69
N THR A 317 -13.96 11.45 -3.62
CA THR A 317 -14.18 10.43 -2.60
C THR A 317 -13.64 9.06 -3.03
N ALA A 318 -13.63 8.09 -2.12
CA ALA A 318 -13.19 6.73 -2.44
C ALA A 318 -14.06 5.97 -3.45
N ARG A 319 -15.21 6.52 -3.84
CA ARG A 319 -16.08 6.00 -4.92
C ARG A 319 -16.02 6.88 -6.18
N SER A 320 -14.98 7.71 -6.30
CA SER A 320 -14.75 8.62 -7.42
C SER A 320 -15.87 9.65 -7.63
N VAL A 321 -16.51 10.08 -6.55
CA VAL A 321 -17.46 11.20 -6.59
C VAL A 321 -16.67 12.50 -6.42
N LEU A 322 -16.81 13.42 -7.37
CA LEU A 322 -16.24 14.77 -7.28
C LEU A 322 -17.00 15.60 -6.24
N VAL A 323 -16.26 16.21 -5.33
CA VAL A 323 -16.79 16.95 -4.17
C VAL A 323 -15.95 18.19 -3.89
N GLU A 324 -16.52 19.18 -3.20
CA GLU A 324 -15.78 20.37 -2.79
C GLU A 324 -15.11 20.13 -1.43
N LYS A 325 -13.78 20.18 -1.38
CA LYS A 325 -13.06 20.02 -0.12
C LYS A 325 -13.44 21.14 0.87
N GLY A 326 -13.84 20.76 2.08
CA GLY A 326 -14.23 21.66 3.17
C GLY A 326 -15.73 21.85 3.29
N SER A 327 -16.52 21.54 2.27
CA SER A 327 -17.98 21.58 2.37
C SER A 327 -18.52 20.42 3.21
N LEU A 328 -19.71 20.61 3.80
CA LEU A 328 -20.37 19.64 4.67
C LEU A 328 -20.82 18.41 3.85
N VAL A 329 -20.53 17.22 4.36
CA VAL A 329 -21.02 15.96 3.79
C VAL A 329 -22.51 15.83 4.11
N ASP A 330 -23.31 15.44 3.12
CA ASP A 330 -24.76 15.34 3.28
C ASP A 330 -25.19 14.47 4.48
N GLY A 331 -26.17 14.95 5.23
CA GLY A 331 -26.68 14.33 6.46
C GLY A 331 -25.82 14.51 7.72
N PHE A 332 -24.63 15.11 7.66
CA PHE A 332 -23.88 15.46 8.88
C PHE A 332 -24.42 16.77 9.53
N PRO A 333 -24.38 16.90 10.86
CA PRO A 333 -24.85 18.12 11.54
C PRO A 333 -23.93 19.32 11.28
N ALA A 334 -24.49 20.43 10.79
CA ALA A 334 -23.76 21.66 10.52
C ALA A 334 -23.23 22.36 11.78
N ASP A 335 -23.78 22.04 12.96
CA ASP A 335 -23.35 22.59 14.25
C ASP A 335 -22.27 21.75 14.94
N THR A 336 -21.69 20.76 14.26
CA THR A 336 -20.54 19.98 14.75
C THR A 336 -19.35 20.91 15.01
N ARG A 337 -18.77 20.84 16.20
CA ARG A 337 -17.58 21.63 16.58
C ARG A 337 -16.34 20.74 16.62
N CYS A 338 -15.18 21.33 16.32
CA CYS A 338 -13.89 20.67 16.48
C CYS A 338 -12.95 21.56 17.31
N LEU A 339 -12.58 21.09 18.49
CA LEU A 339 -11.60 21.72 19.37
C LEU A 339 -10.25 21.05 19.17
N THR A 340 -9.17 21.83 19.16
CA THR A 340 -7.81 21.30 19.03
C THR A 340 -7.15 21.18 20.39
N LEU A 341 -6.66 19.99 20.72
CA LEU A 341 -5.81 19.75 21.88
C LEU A 341 -4.33 19.66 21.41
N PRO A 342 -3.54 20.74 21.50
CA PRO A 342 -2.17 20.73 21.01
C PRO A 342 -1.26 19.92 21.95
N LEU A 343 -0.31 19.18 21.37
CA LEU A 343 0.73 18.46 22.11
C LEU A 343 2.08 19.19 22.11
N ARG A 344 2.21 20.24 21.30
CA ARG A 344 3.40 21.06 21.18
C ARG A 344 3.08 22.51 21.52
N ASN A 345 4.06 23.23 22.05
CA ASN A 345 3.98 24.67 22.24
C ASN A 345 4.25 25.41 20.91
N VAL A 346 4.18 26.74 20.94
CA VAL A 346 4.38 27.59 19.75
C VAL A 346 5.80 27.54 19.16
N GLU A 347 6.77 27.04 19.93
CA GLU A 347 8.17 26.85 19.52
C GLU A 347 8.46 25.41 19.04
N GLY A 348 7.46 24.51 19.07
CA GLY A 348 7.57 23.12 18.62
C GLY A 348 7.98 22.12 19.70
N GLY A 349 8.29 22.59 20.91
CA GLY A 349 8.59 21.78 22.08
C GLY A 349 7.36 21.01 22.58
N LEU A 350 7.55 19.82 23.14
CA LEU A 350 6.46 19.02 23.72
C LEU A 350 5.89 19.71 24.96
N ARG A 351 4.56 19.71 25.08
CA ARG A 351 3.87 20.13 26.31
C ARG A 351 3.99 19.03 27.37
N LEU A 352 3.99 19.42 28.64
CA LEU A 352 3.94 18.46 29.75
C LEU A 352 2.64 17.67 29.69
N SER A 353 2.71 16.38 30.03
CA SER A 353 1.54 15.49 30.00
C SER A 353 0.40 16.01 30.86
N ASP A 354 0.72 16.51 32.06
CA ASP A 354 -0.27 17.02 33.01
C ASP A 354 -1.00 18.26 32.46
N ASP A 355 -0.30 19.15 31.75
CA ASP A 355 -0.91 20.31 31.11
C ASP A 355 -1.86 19.92 29.97
N VAL A 356 -1.49 18.88 29.20
CA VAL A 356 -2.33 18.32 28.12
C VAL A 356 -3.58 17.68 28.71
N VAL A 357 -3.43 16.88 29.78
CA VAL A 357 -4.55 16.27 30.50
C VAL A 357 -5.48 17.33 31.08
N HIS A 358 -4.92 18.35 31.76
CA HIS A 358 -5.72 19.43 32.33
C HIS A 358 -6.50 20.20 31.25
N SER A 359 -5.85 20.51 30.12
CA SER A 359 -6.53 21.17 28.98
C SER A 359 -7.67 20.32 28.43
N CYS A 360 -7.46 19.00 28.32
CA CYS A 360 -8.49 18.05 27.89
C CYS A 360 -9.67 18.04 28.87
N GLN A 361 -9.40 17.98 30.18
CA GLN A 361 -10.43 18.01 31.22
C GLN A 361 -11.29 19.28 31.15
N VAL A 362 -10.66 20.45 30.98
CA VAL A 362 -11.38 21.73 30.83
C VAL A 362 -12.27 21.71 29.60
N MET A 363 -11.74 21.35 28.43
CA MET A 363 -12.52 21.27 27.18
C MET A 363 -13.71 20.32 27.30
N VAL A 364 -13.52 19.15 27.92
CA VAL A 364 -14.61 18.19 28.16
C VAL A 364 -15.66 18.77 29.09
N ALA A 365 -15.25 19.34 30.22
CA ALA A 365 -16.18 19.87 31.22
C ALA A 365 -17.06 20.99 30.64
N GLU A 366 -16.47 21.92 29.89
CA GLU A 366 -17.19 23.03 29.24
C GLU A 366 -18.21 22.54 28.21
N GLU A 367 -17.82 21.61 27.33
CA GLU A 367 -18.71 21.13 26.28
C GLU A 367 -19.83 20.22 26.82
N VAL A 368 -19.54 19.42 27.85
CA VAL A 368 -20.59 18.65 28.56
C VAL A 368 -21.55 19.58 29.29
N ALA A 369 -21.05 20.64 29.94
CA ALA A 369 -21.89 21.65 30.58
C ALA A 369 -22.76 22.41 29.56
N ALA A 370 -22.28 22.58 28.33
CA ALA A 370 -23.05 23.11 27.21
C ALA A 370 -24.06 22.11 26.62
N GLY A 371 -24.25 20.94 27.23
CA GLY A 371 -25.21 19.91 26.81
C GLY A 371 -24.77 19.11 25.58
N ARG A 372 -23.50 19.20 25.19
CA ARG A 372 -22.97 18.58 23.97
C ARG A 372 -22.39 17.20 24.28
N ARG A 373 -22.46 16.30 23.31
CA ARG A 373 -21.73 15.04 23.34
C ARG A 373 -20.29 15.30 22.92
N VAL A 374 -19.33 14.79 23.68
CA VAL A 374 -17.91 14.98 23.37
C VAL A 374 -17.33 13.72 22.74
N LEU A 375 -16.79 13.84 21.54
CA LEU A 375 -15.99 12.80 20.87
C LEU A 375 -14.50 13.10 21.12
N LEU A 376 -13.87 12.31 21.98
CA LEU A 376 -12.45 12.39 22.27
C LEU A 376 -11.65 11.55 21.28
N HIS A 377 -10.82 12.23 20.49
CA HIS A 377 -9.89 11.59 19.57
C HIS A 377 -8.51 11.47 20.22
N VAL A 378 -8.18 10.27 20.68
CA VAL A 378 -6.93 9.92 21.36
C VAL A 378 -5.93 9.36 20.36
N LEU A 379 -4.66 9.72 20.47
CA LEU A 379 -3.58 9.19 19.62
C LEU A 379 -2.85 8.06 20.31
N ASP A 380 -2.86 6.87 19.70
CA ASP A 380 -1.91 5.80 20.01
C ASP A 380 -0.83 5.79 18.92
N LEU A 381 0.21 6.57 19.20
CA LEU A 381 1.34 6.89 18.33
C LEU A 381 0.97 7.78 17.15
N SER A 382 1.40 9.03 17.27
CA SER A 382 1.27 10.06 16.24
C SER A 382 2.30 9.89 15.11
N LYS A 383 2.31 10.79 14.11
CA LYS A 383 3.36 10.80 13.06
C LYS A 383 4.78 10.86 13.63
N THR A 384 5.01 11.57 14.74
CA THR A 384 6.29 11.67 15.44
C THR A 384 6.43 10.70 16.62
N GLY A 385 5.44 9.82 16.83
CA GLY A 385 5.48 8.76 17.84
C GLY A 385 4.87 9.10 19.19
N LEU A 386 4.09 10.17 19.29
CA LEU A 386 3.48 10.61 20.56
C LEU A 386 2.24 9.76 20.92
N LEU A 387 2.12 9.38 22.19
CA LEU A 387 0.90 8.79 22.75
C LEU A 387 0.25 9.82 23.66
N ALA A 388 -0.97 10.25 23.33
CA ALA A 388 -1.64 11.29 24.11
C ALA A 388 -3.15 11.36 23.79
N PRO A 389 -3.97 11.86 24.74
CA PRO A 389 -3.62 12.13 26.13
C PRO A 389 -3.31 10.86 26.92
N ASP A 390 -2.96 11.01 28.21
CA ASP A 390 -2.76 9.86 29.08
C ASP A 390 -4.04 8.99 29.16
N MET A 391 -3.88 7.68 28.98
CA MET A 391 -5.01 6.76 28.85
C MET A 391 -5.77 6.57 30.18
N GLU A 392 -5.12 6.68 31.33
CA GLU A 392 -5.80 6.59 32.63
C GLU A 392 -6.58 7.88 32.94
N ALA A 393 -6.05 9.04 32.54
CA ALA A 393 -6.78 10.29 32.60
C ALA A 393 -8.05 10.28 31.72
N ILE A 394 -8.00 9.66 30.53
CA ILE A 394 -9.20 9.47 29.70
C ILE A 394 -10.21 8.54 30.38
N ALA A 395 -9.75 7.44 30.99
CA ALA A 395 -10.63 6.54 31.73
C ALA A 395 -11.33 7.25 32.91
N ALA A 396 -10.60 8.10 33.65
CA ALA A 396 -11.16 8.92 34.72
C ALA A 396 -12.21 9.92 34.20
N LEU A 397 -11.97 10.54 33.03
CA LEU A 397 -12.96 11.41 32.37
C LEU A 397 -14.23 10.65 31.98
N CYS A 398 -14.10 9.46 31.39
CA CYS A 398 -15.25 8.61 31.06
C CYS A 398 -16.09 8.27 32.30
N ALA A 399 -15.42 7.98 33.43
CA ALA A 399 -16.09 7.71 34.70
C ALA A 399 -16.78 8.94 35.29
N ALA A 400 -16.19 10.13 35.13
CA ALA A 400 -16.76 11.40 35.61
C ALA A 400 -17.99 11.87 34.82
N TYR A 401 -18.06 11.54 33.52
CA TYR A 401 -19.16 11.96 32.63
C TYR A 401 -19.81 10.77 31.90
N PRO A 402 -20.47 9.84 32.63
CA PRO A 402 -21.04 8.63 32.05
C PRO A 402 -22.09 8.96 30.98
N GLY A 403 -21.95 8.34 29.81
CA GLY A 403 -22.88 8.52 28.69
C GLY A 403 -22.73 9.83 27.90
N CYS A 404 -21.85 10.74 28.33
CA CYS A 404 -21.60 12.02 27.64
C CYS A 404 -20.41 11.96 26.65
N LEU A 405 -19.53 10.97 26.82
CA LEU A 405 -18.28 10.83 26.07
C LEU A 405 -18.34 9.66 25.09
N ASP A 406 -17.78 9.88 23.91
CA ASP A 406 -17.30 8.85 22.99
C ASP A 406 -15.78 8.94 22.91
N VAL A 407 -15.08 7.82 22.99
CA VAL A 407 -13.63 7.78 22.80
C VAL A 407 -13.31 6.96 21.56
N VAL A 408 -12.52 7.55 20.67
CA VAL A 408 -11.84 6.85 19.59
C VAL A 408 -10.34 6.90 19.83
N VAL A 409 -9.69 5.73 19.77
CA VAL A 409 -8.24 5.62 19.74
C VAL A 409 -7.79 5.53 18.29
N ASP A 410 -7.14 6.57 17.80
CA ASP A 410 -6.41 6.53 16.54
C ASP A 410 -5.11 5.75 16.73
N ALA A 411 -5.20 4.44 16.49
CA ALA A 411 -4.09 3.52 16.40
C ALA A 411 -3.72 3.23 14.94
N CYS A 412 -3.89 4.21 14.03
CA CYS A 412 -3.59 4.02 12.61
C CYS A 412 -2.09 3.82 12.33
N GLN A 413 -1.17 4.10 13.26
CA GLN A 413 0.21 3.63 13.14
C GLN A 413 0.30 2.11 13.29
N THR A 414 -0.56 1.54 14.13
CA THR A 414 -0.70 0.12 14.43
C THR A 414 0.63 -0.52 14.90
N ARG A 415 1.40 0.27 15.65
CA ARG A 415 2.68 -0.08 16.28
C ARG A 415 2.45 -0.50 17.73
N LEU A 416 1.48 -1.38 17.92
CA LEU A 416 1.02 -1.85 19.23
C LEU A 416 0.65 -3.34 19.19
N MET A 417 0.76 -3.99 20.35
CA MET A 417 0.33 -5.37 20.52
C MET A 417 -1.19 -5.48 20.36
N PRO A 418 -1.72 -6.54 19.72
CA PRO A 418 -3.16 -6.72 19.57
C PRO A 418 -3.94 -6.72 20.90
N GLN A 419 -3.30 -7.18 21.98
CA GLN A 419 -3.84 -7.16 23.34
C GLN A 419 -4.19 -5.73 23.82
N ARG A 420 -3.46 -4.71 23.37
CA ARG A 420 -3.77 -3.30 23.69
C ARG A 420 -5.06 -2.85 23.04
N VAL A 421 -5.23 -3.19 21.76
CA VAL A 421 -6.45 -2.90 21.00
C VAL A 421 -7.65 -3.55 21.69
N LYS A 422 -7.51 -4.81 22.12
CA LYS A 422 -8.54 -5.49 22.91
C LYS A 422 -8.85 -4.75 24.22
N THR A 423 -7.84 -4.29 24.95
CA THR A 423 -8.04 -3.51 26.19
C THR A 423 -8.79 -2.20 25.94
N TYR A 424 -8.53 -1.50 24.82
CA TYR A 424 -9.29 -0.30 24.47
C TYR A 424 -10.76 -0.62 24.16
N LEU A 425 -11.01 -1.69 23.41
CA LEU A 425 -12.37 -2.13 23.10
C LEU A 425 -13.13 -2.56 24.38
N ASP A 426 -12.46 -3.21 25.32
CA ASP A 426 -13.03 -3.61 26.63
C ASP A 426 -13.37 -2.39 27.52
N ARG A 427 -12.76 -1.24 27.25
CA ARG A 427 -13.11 0.05 27.88
C ARG A 427 -14.26 0.78 27.17
N GLU A 428 -14.91 0.12 26.21
CA GLU A 428 -15.94 0.70 25.33
C GLU A 428 -15.41 1.86 24.46
N TRP A 429 -14.13 1.79 24.06
CA TRP A 429 -13.51 2.75 23.15
C TRP A 429 -13.36 2.16 21.74
N ALA A 430 -13.77 2.91 20.73
CA ALA A 430 -13.54 2.51 19.33
C ALA A 430 -12.07 2.66 18.95
N VAL A 431 -11.59 1.84 18.02
CA VAL A 431 -10.18 1.86 17.61
C VAL A 431 -10.06 1.92 16.10
N MET A 432 -9.31 2.90 15.60
CA MET A 432 -8.96 3.00 14.18
C MET A 432 -7.60 2.32 13.95
N VAL A 433 -7.50 1.46 12.95
CA VAL A 433 -6.27 0.74 12.60
C VAL A 433 -5.98 0.81 11.11
N THR A 434 -4.73 0.58 10.70
CA THR A 434 -4.39 0.43 9.28
C THR A 434 -3.41 -0.70 9.04
N GLY A 435 -3.53 -1.36 7.88
CA GLY A 435 -2.51 -2.30 7.38
C GLY A 435 -1.32 -1.59 6.71
N SER A 436 -1.45 -0.30 6.37
CA SER A 436 -0.55 0.40 5.46
C SER A 436 0.68 1.04 6.09
N LYS A 437 0.73 1.13 7.42
CA LYS A 437 1.82 1.76 8.18
C LYS A 437 2.79 0.72 8.72
N PHE A 438 2.70 0.36 10.00
CA PHE A 438 3.63 -0.59 10.62
C PHE A 438 3.72 -1.90 9.87
N TYR A 439 2.58 -2.49 9.48
CA TYR A 439 2.53 -3.76 8.75
C TYR A 439 2.99 -3.67 7.29
N THR A 440 3.28 -2.47 6.78
CA THR A 440 3.85 -2.26 5.43
C THR A 440 2.98 -2.77 4.26
N GLY A 441 1.67 -2.92 4.48
CA GLY A 441 0.70 -3.16 3.42
C GLY A 441 0.52 -1.94 2.50
N PRO A 442 -0.25 -2.08 1.39
CA PRO A 442 -0.54 -0.96 0.50
C PRO A 442 -1.21 0.22 1.20
N PRO A 443 -0.94 1.48 0.79
CA PRO A 443 -1.67 2.65 1.28
C PRO A 443 -3.17 2.51 1.01
N PHE A 444 -4.00 3.21 1.79
CA PHE A 444 -5.46 3.07 1.75
C PHE A 444 -5.98 1.67 2.18
N CYS A 445 -5.53 1.22 3.34
CA CYS A 445 -5.94 -0.04 3.96
C CYS A 445 -6.35 0.21 5.42
N GLY A 446 -7.52 0.82 5.66
CA GLY A 446 -8.02 1.21 6.98
C GLY A 446 -9.14 0.32 7.52
N ALA A 447 -9.34 0.34 8.83
CA ALA A 447 -10.49 -0.26 9.49
C ALA A 447 -10.83 0.46 10.81
N LEU A 448 -12.12 0.41 11.17
CA LEU A 448 -12.65 0.85 12.44
C LEU A 448 -13.15 -0.38 13.21
N LEU A 449 -12.66 -0.55 14.43
CA LEU A 449 -13.06 -1.60 15.36
C LEU A 449 -14.02 -0.97 16.38
N LEU A 450 -15.19 -1.57 16.52
CA LEU A 450 -16.28 -1.06 17.35
C LEU A 450 -16.37 -1.87 18.64
N PRO A 451 -16.49 -1.22 19.81
CA PRO A 451 -16.99 -1.88 21.00
C PRO A 451 -18.50 -2.13 20.88
N ASP A 452 -19.03 -2.97 21.78
CA ASP A 452 -20.43 -3.41 21.74
C ASP A 452 -21.42 -2.24 21.78
N SER A 453 -21.16 -1.22 22.61
CA SER A 453 -22.05 -0.06 22.73
C SER A 453 -22.14 0.77 21.44
N TRP A 454 -21.06 0.83 20.65
CA TRP A 454 -21.06 1.54 19.37
C TRP A 454 -21.75 0.71 18.30
N LYS A 455 -21.45 -0.59 18.23
CA LYS A 455 -22.10 -1.51 17.30
C LYS A 455 -23.62 -1.48 17.45
N LYS A 456 -24.14 -1.48 18.69
CA LYS A 456 -25.58 -1.41 19.00
C LYS A 456 -26.27 -0.17 18.40
N ARG A 457 -25.55 0.94 18.15
CA ARG A 457 -26.12 2.15 17.52
C ARG A 457 -26.57 1.89 16.09
N LEU A 458 -25.97 0.94 15.39
CA LEU A 458 -26.37 0.58 14.02
C LEU A 458 -27.76 -0.06 13.95
N ALA A 459 -28.28 -0.60 15.06
CA ALA A 459 -29.60 -1.24 15.09
C ALA A 459 -30.75 -0.22 15.16
N HIS A 460 -30.50 0.97 15.70
CA HIS A 460 -31.55 1.94 16.05
C HIS A 460 -31.30 3.36 15.51
N GLY A 461 -30.09 3.67 15.03
CA GLY A 461 -29.72 4.98 14.50
C GLY A 461 -29.78 5.08 12.97
N GLY A 462 -29.81 6.30 12.46
CA GLY A 462 -29.54 6.61 11.05
C GLY A 462 -28.10 7.04 10.86
N LEU A 463 -27.47 6.63 9.77
CA LEU A 463 -26.18 7.16 9.33
C LEU A 463 -26.38 8.34 8.36
N PRO A 464 -25.48 9.33 8.32
CA PRO A 464 -25.52 10.41 7.34
C PRO A 464 -25.53 9.90 5.90
N ALA A 465 -26.42 10.45 5.05
CA ALA A 465 -26.63 9.95 3.70
C ALA A 465 -25.40 10.11 2.78
N GLY A 466 -24.61 11.16 3.00
CA GLY A 466 -23.38 11.41 2.24
C GLY A 466 -22.30 10.34 2.45
N LEU A 467 -22.40 9.47 3.46
CA LEU A 467 -21.50 8.31 3.59
C LEU A 467 -21.59 7.35 2.40
N ALA A 468 -22.68 7.36 1.63
CA ALA A 468 -22.82 6.59 0.40
C ALA A 468 -21.77 6.97 -0.67
N ALA A 469 -21.17 8.16 -0.59
CA ALA A 469 -20.06 8.57 -1.45
C ALA A 469 -18.71 7.98 -1.02
N TYR A 470 -18.59 7.47 0.21
CA TYR A 470 -17.33 7.03 0.80
C TYR A 470 -17.24 5.52 1.03
N ALA A 471 -18.36 4.84 1.25
CA ALA A 471 -18.38 3.43 1.62
C ALA A 471 -19.48 2.66 0.89
N ASN A 472 -19.26 1.35 0.77
CA ASN A 472 -20.24 0.40 0.27
C ASN A 472 -20.71 -0.53 1.40
N GLN A 473 -21.92 -1.09 1.23
CA GLN A 473 -22.55 -1.97 2.22
C GLN A 473 -21.71 -3.21 2.56
N CYS A 474 -20.93 -3.76 1.62
CA CYS A 474 -20.10 -4.95 1.91
C CYS A 474 -18.95 -4.67 2.89
N GLU A 475 -18.51 -3.42 3.04
CA GLU A 475 -17.44 -3.04 3.97
C GLU A 475 -17.93 -2.93 5.42
N TRP A 476 -19.24 -2.81 5.61
CA TRP A 476 -19.89 -2.56 6.89
C TRP A 476 -20.70 -3.78 7.38
N PRO A 477 -21.02 -3.84 8.68
CA PRO A 477 -21.95 -4.82 9.23
C PRO A 477 -23.32 -4.75 8.57
N SER A 478 -24.00 -5.90 8.49
CA SER A 478 -25.37 -5.95 7.98
C SER A 478 -26.33 -5.36 9.04
N SER A 479 -26.72 -4.11 8.87
CA SER A 479 -27.61 -3.41 9.80
C SER A 479 -28.57 -2.47 9.08
N PRO A 480 -29.77 -2.16 9.64
CA PRO A 480 -30.69 -1.19 9.05
C PRO A 480 -30.05 0.17 8.76
N ALA A 481 -29.23 0.69 9.68
CA ALA A 481 -28.53 1.96 9.52
C ALA A 481 -27.61 2.02 8.29
N CYS A 482 -27.02 0.88 7.92
CA CYS A 482 -26.08 0.76 6.80
C CYS A 482 -26.78 0.73 5.43
N GLN A 483 -28.12 0.67 5.36
CA GLN A 483 -28.85 0.67 4.08
C GLN A 483 -28.69 1.97 3.28
N VAL A 484 -28.31 3.06 3.96
CA VAL A 484 -28.00 4.33 3.29
C VAL A 484 -26.71 4.27 2.47
N LEU A 485 -25.80 3.33 2.78
CA LEU A 485 -24.54 3.16 2.06
C LEU A 485 -24.81 2.58 0.67
N ALA A 486 -23.86 2.80 -0.23
CA ALA A 486 -24.00 2.33 -1.59
C ALA A 486 -23.95 0.80 -1.70
N SER A 487 -24.70 0.25 -2.65
CA SER A 487 -24.64 -1.18 -2.95
C SER A 487 -23.29 -1.57 -3.57
N GLY A 488 -22.82 -2.78 -3.24
CA GLY A 488 -21.59 -3.34 -3.78
C GLY A 488 -20.43 -3.37 -2.78
N ALA A 489 -19.20 -3.37 -3.31
CA ALA A 489 -17.96 -3.52 -2.56
C ALA A 489 -16.82 -2.78 -3.25
N ASN A 490 -15.88 -2.27 -2.46
CA ASN A 490 -14.62 -1.71 -2.93
C ASN A 490 -13.59 -2.83 -3.17
N HIS A 491 -13.49 -3.33 -4.40
CA HIS A 491 -12.55 -4.40 -4.75
C HIS A 491 -11.09 -4.00 -4.51
N GLY A 492 -10.72 -2.74 -4.80
CA GLY A 492 -9.38 -2.22 -4.55
C GLY A 492 -9.00 -2.34 -3.07
N LEU A 493 -9.88 -1.92 -2.16
CA LEU A 493 -9.70 -2.04 -0.71
C LEU A 493 -9.54 -3.51 -0.27
N LEU A 494 -10.33 -4.42 -0.83
CA LEU A 494 -10.25 -5.86 -0.48
C LEU A 494 -8.95 -6.50 -0.97
N LEU A 495 -8.43 -6.11 -2.13
CA LEU A 495 -7.12 -6.55 -2.62
C LEU A 495 -6.00 -5.97 -1.74
N ARG A 496 -6.08 -4.70 -1.36
CA ARG A 496 -5.10 -4.07 -0.46
C ARG A 496 -5.09 -4.71 0.93
N TRP A 497 -6.26 -5.05 1.48
CA TRP A 497 -6.34 -5.80 2.73
C TRP A 497 -5.82 -7.24 2.60
N SER A 498 -5.96 -7.88 1.44
CA SER A 498 -5.37 -9.20 1.19
C SER A 498 -3.84 -9.15 1.20
N ALA A 499 -3.26 -8.10 0.61
CA ALA A 499 -1.83 -7.84 0.68
C ALA A 499 -1.35 -7.53 2.11
N ALA A 500 -2.06 -6.65 2.83
CA ALA A 500 -1.72 -6.32 4.22
C ALA A 500 -1.83 -7.54 5.16
N ARG A 501 -2.84 -8.38 4.96
CA ARG A 501 -3.01 -9.64 5.72
C ARG A 501 -1.79 -10.54 5.60
N ALA A 502 -1.21 -10.69 4.41
CA ALA A 502 -0.02 -11.52 4.22
C ALA A 502 1.18 -11.02 5.07
N GLU A 503 1.36 -9.71 5.18
CA GLU A 503 2.39 -9.12 6.05
C GLU A 503 2.08 -9.29 7.54
N MET A 504 0.83 -9.09 7.93
CA MET A 504 0.38 -9.24 9.32
C MET A 504 0.53 -10.69 9.80
N GLU A 505 0.17 -11.67 8.97
CA GLU A 505 0.36 -13.10 9.27
C GLU A 505 1.85 -13.45 9.42
N ALA A 506 2.70 -12.95 8.52
CA ALA A 506 4.15 -13.19 8.61
C ALA A 506 4.79 -12.53 9.84
N PHE A 507 4.32 -11.36 10.25
CA PHE A 507 4.77 -10.72 11.47
C PHE A 507 4.30 -11.47 12.73
N ALA A 508 3.02 -11.85 12.77
CA ALA A 508 2.44 -12.57 13.91
C ALA A 508 3.05 -13.96 14.13
N ALA A 509 3.64 -14.56 13.09
CA ALA A 509 4.38 -15.81 13.20
C ALA A 509 5.74 -15.68 13.92
N ILE A 510 6.25 -14.46 14.15
CA ILE A 510 7.52 -14.22 14.83
C ILE A 510 7.29 -14.12 16.36
N PRO A 511 8.00 -14.90 17.19
CA PRO A 511 7.93 -14.79 18.65
C PRO A 511 8.24 -13.37 19.16
N ALA A 512 7.51 -12.92 20.19
CA ALA A 512 7.55 -11.53 20.66
C ALA A 512 8.91 -11.10 21.24
N ASP A 513 9.65 -12.02 21.85
CA ASP A 513 11.02 -11.84 22.30
C ASP A 513 11.98 -11.59 21.12
N VAL A 514 11.82 -12.35 20.03
CA VAL A 514 12.58 -12.17 18.78
C VAL A 514 12.23 -10.84 18.10
N VAL A 515 10.95 -10.43 18.11
CA VAL A 515 10.54 -9.09 17.66
C VAL A 515 11.27 -8.01 18.47
N SER A 516 11.27 -8.15 19.79
CA SER A 516 11.91 -7.21 20.71
C SER A 516 13.42 -7.10 20.50
N GLU A 517 14.12 -8.23 20.32
CA GLU A 517 15.55 -8.29 20.04
C GLU A 517 15.90 -7.59 18.72
N ARG A 518 15.17 -7.94 17.64
CA ARG A 518 15.39 -7.38 16.30
C ARG A 518 15.16 -5.87 16.27
N LEU A 519 14.08 -5.41 16.90
CA LEU A 519 13.80 -3.98 17.06
C LEU A 519 14.90 -3.29 17.87
N HIS A 520 15.34 -3.88 18.98
CA HIS A 520 16.40 -3.30 19.80
C HIS A 520 17.70 -3.11 19.00
N SER A 521 18.17 -4.16 18.32
CA SER A 521 19.40 -4.11 17.53
C SER A 521 19.34 -3.04 16.45
N PHE A 522 18.25 -2.98 15.68
CA PHE A 522 18.10 -2.00 14.60
C PHE A 522 18.00 -0.58 15.15
N LEU A 523 17.09 -0.34 16.10
CA LEU A 523 16.83 0.99 16.64
C LEU A 523 18.06 1.56 17.34
N HIS A 524 18.81 0.74 18.08
CA HIS A 524 20.05 1.16 18.71
C HIS A 524 21.06 1.62 17.65
N ALA A 525 21.33 0.79 16.63
CA ALA A 525 22.33 1.10 15.62
C ALA A 525 21.99 2.34 14.77
N VAL A 526 20.71 2.51 14.40
CA VAL A 526 20.26 3.65 13.60
C VAL A 526 20.21 4.93 14.45
N THR A 527 19.81 4.84 15.72
CA THR A 527 19.87 6.00 16.63
C THR A 527 21.30 6.50 16.79
N GLN A 528 22.27 5.60 17.01
CA GLN A 528 23.68 5.98 17.07
C GLN A 528 24.14 6.62 15.76
N ALA A 529 23.75 6.06 14.61
CA ALA A 529 24.09 6.64 13.31
C ALA A 529 23.54 8.08 13.18
N ILE A 530 22.28 8.34 13.55
CA ILE A 530 21.70 9.70 13.53
C ILE A 530 22.48 10.64 14.44
N LEU A 531 22.78 10.23 15.68
CA LEU A 531 23.48 11.07 16.66
C LEU A 531 24.91 11.44 16.24
N THR A 532 25.56 10.62 15.41
CA THR A 532 26.91 10.90 14.89
C THR A 532 26.93 11.75 13.62
N GLN A 533 25.77 12.04 13.01
CA GLN A 533 25.69 12.82 11.77
C GLN A 533 25.53 14.31 12.08
N PRO A 534 26.47 15.18 11.69
CA PRO A 534 26.43 16.61 12.03
C PRO A 534 25.27 17.36 11.35
N ASP A 535 24.74 16.81 10.26
CA ASP A 535 23.62 17.41 9.51
C ASP A 535 22.25 17.09 10.12
N LEU A 536 22.18 16.26 11.16
CA LEU A 536 20.93 15.72 11.68
C LEU A 536 20.78 16.02 13.18
N GLN A 537 19.54 16.29 13.60
CA GLN A 537 19.19 16.37 15.01
C GLN A 537 17.98 15.47 15.27
N LEU A 538 18.19 14.44 16.08
CA LEU A 538 17.11 13.59 16.57
C LEU A 538 16.14 14.45 17.39
N LEU A 539 14.83 14.37 17.08
CA LEU A 539 13.82 14.96 17.96
C LEU A 539 13.86 14.27 19.31
N THR A 540 13.48 15.00 20.37
CA THR A 540 13.38 14.47 21.73
C THR A 540 12.74 13.09 21.74
N PRO A 541 13.48 12.04 22.13
CA PRO A 541 12.95 10.69 22.17
C PRO A 541 11.67 10.62 23.01
N TYR A 542 10.63 10.00 22.47
CA TYR A 542 9.40 9.74 23.19
C TYR A 542 9.20 8.23 23.30
N VAL A 543 9.32 7.72 24.52
CA VAL A 543 9.08 6.31 24.84
C VAL A 543 7.62 6.18 25.27
N PRO A 544 6.79 5.42 24.53
CA PRO A 544 5.38 5.23 24.88
C PRO A 544 5.23 4.64 26.28
N GLN A 545 4.51 5.35 27.14
CA GLN A 545 4.16 4.85 28.47
C GLN A 545 2.92 3.96 28.36
N ARG A 546 3.09 2.66 28.61
CA ARG A 546 2.02 1.65 28.53
C ARG A 546 2.07 0.75 29.78
N PRO A 547 0.94 0.23 30.26
CA PRO A 547 0.93 -0.81 31.30
C PRO A 547 1.80 -2.01 30.87
N ILE A 548 2.49 -2.69 31.77
CA ILE A 548 3.40 -3.79 31.36
C ILE A 548 2.60 -4.98 30.80
N LEU A 549 3.06 -5.55 29.68
CA LEU A 549 2.62 -6.87 29.19
C LEU A 549 3.83 -7.79 29.03
N PRO A 550 3.66 -9.13 29.04
CA PRO A 550 4.73 -10.05 28.70
C PRO A 550 5.27 -9.76 27.29
N ASP A 551 6.60 -9.66 27.17
CA ASP A 551 7.33 -9.45 25.90
C ASP A 551 6.82 -8.25 25.08
N ASP A 552 6.55 -7.13 25.76
CA ASP A 552 5.92 -5.93 25.19
C ASP A 552 6.81 -5.12 24.23
N TRP A 553 6.94 -5.64 23.00
CA TRP A 553 7.70 -4.99 21.92
C TRP A 553 7.20 -3.57 21.58
N ASP A 554 5.95 -3.24 21.92
CA ASP A 554 5.27 -1.98 21.59
C ASP A 554 5.54 -0.79 22.53
N ARG A 555 6.47 -0.95 23.47
CA ARG A 555 7.00 0.14 24.31
C ARG A 555 8.27 0.78 23.77
N ARG A 556 8.74 0.33 22.61
CA ARG A 556 9.93 0.91 21.94
C ARG A 556 9.54 2.03 20.98
N GLN A 557 10.36 3.08 20.91
CA GLN A 557 10.22 4.12 19.91
C GLN A 557 10.63 3.59 18.53
N THR A 558 9.65 3.15 17.74
CA THR A 558 9.89 2.55 16.40
C THR A 558 9.89 3.58 15.27
N ILE A 559 9.62 4.86 15.58
CA ILE A 559 9.69 6.00 14.66
C ILE A 559 10.80 6.93 15.15
N LEU A 560 11.92 6.94 14.44
CA LEU A 560 13.05 7.84 14.71
C LEU A 560 12.85 9.10 13.87
N SER A 561 12.38 10.17 14.50
CA SER A 561 12.12 11.46 13.87
C SER A 561 13.33 12.38 14.06
N PHE A 562 13.78 13.05 13.00
CA PHE A 562 14.93 13.96 13.07
C PHE A 562 14.75 15.15 12.12
N MET A 563 15.32 16.29 12.51
CA MET A 563 15.48 17.47 11.66
C MET A 563 16.78 17.38 10.87
N VAL A 564 16.84 18.13 9.77
CA VAL A 564 18.00 18.21 8.87
C VAL A 564 18.48 19.65 8.82
N ARG A 565 19.78 19.88 8.90
CA ARG A 565 20.42 21.19 8.82
C ARG A 565 20.13 21.87 7.49
N ALA A 566 19.86 23.17 7.48
CA ALA A 566 19.77 23.94 6.25
C ALA A 566 21.15 23.97 5.55
N PRO A 567 21.24 23.73 4.22
CA PRO A 567 22.52 23.58 3.54
C PRO A 567 23.44 24.81 3.67
N GLU A 568 22.85 26.00 3.78
CA GLU A 568 23.55 27.27 4.00
C GLU A 568 23.97 27.53 5.46
N ALA A 569 23.41 26.79 6.43
CA ALA A 569 23.65 27.03 7.84
C ALA A 569 24.98 26.39 8.31
N PRO A 570 25.69 27.00 9.28
CA PRO A 570 26.93 26.43 9.80
C PRO A 570 26.70 25.15 10.63
N ASP A 571 25.53 25.03 11.26
CA ASP A 571 25.17 23.93 12.16
C ASP A 571 23.64 23.68 12.17
N ILE A 572 23.23 22.67 12.95
CA ILE A 572 21.86 22.16 13.00
C ILE A 572 20.86 23.09 13.72
N ASP A 573 21.30 24.16 14.40
CA ASP A 573 20.40 25.09 15.10
C ASP A 573 19.50 25.86 14.12
N THR A 574 19.89 25.90 12.85
CA THR A 574 19.06 26.36 11.72
C THR A 574 18.66 25.17 10.84
N PRO A 575 17.50 24.55 11.10
CA PRO A 575 17.04 23.41 10.30
C PRO A 575 16.43 23.84 8.96
N LEU A 576 16.33 22.88 8.04
CA LEU A 576 15.55 22.99 6.81
C LEU A 576 14.09 23.30 7.12
N ASP A 577 13.56 24.32 6.43
CA ASP A 577 12.14 24.62 6.46
C ASP A 577 11.31 23.54 5.74
N PHE A 578 10.01 23.56 6.02
CA PHE A 578 9.06 22.54 5.57
C PHE A 578 9.09 22.31 4.06
N ASP A 579 9.09 23.36 3.23
CA ASP A 579 9.00 23.22 1.78
C ASP A 579 10.29 22.68 1.18
N ARG A 580 11.45 23.15 1.65
CA ARG A 580 12.74 22.58 1.24
C ARG A 580 12.91 21.15 1.71
N CYS A 581 12.45 20.80 2.92
CA CYS A 581 12.48 19.41 3.38
C CYS A 581 11.58 18.49 2.53
N ARG A 582 10.47 18.99 1.97
CA ARG A 582 9.67 18.23 1.00
C ARG A 582 10.43 17.96 -0.30
N LYS A 583 11.28 18.89 -0.74
CA LYS A 583 12.17 18.67 -1.88
C LYS A 583 13.25 17.64 -1.58
N LEU A 584 13.91 17.74 -0.42
CA LEU A 584 14.86 16.71 0.05
C LEU A 584 14.20 15.32 0.09
N TYR A 585 13.00 15.22 0.64
CA TYR A 585 12.21 13.98 0.67
C TYR A 585 11.98 13.40 -0.73
N GLN A 586 11.65 14.24 -1.71
CA GLN A 586 11.47 13.82 -3.09
C GLN A 586 12.80 13.33 -3.70
N TRP A 587 13.88 14.08 -3.53
CA TRP A 587 15.19 13.73 -4.10
C TRP A 587 15.83 12.50 -3.46
N LEU A 588 15.52 12.19 -2.20
CA LEU A 588 15.91 10.92 -1.58
C LEU A 588 15.37 9.72 -2.37
N ASN A 589 14.13 9.80 -2.86
CA ASN A 589 13.47 8.77 -3.65
C ASN A 589 13.65 8.98 -5.17
N ALA A 590 14.59 9.84 -5.57
CA ALA A 590 14.99 10.08 -6.96
C ALA A 590 16.44 9.63 -7.20
N ASP A 591 16.76 9.41 -8.47
CA ASP A 591 18.13 9.19 -8.93
C ASP A 591 18.81 10.55 -9.13
N VAL A 592 19.80 10.85 -8.27
CA VAL A 592 20.58 12.10 -8.30
C VAL A 592 22.02 11.88 -8.78
N SER A 593 22.34 10.71 -9.36
CA SER A 593 23.72 10.34 -9.71
C SER A 593 24.41 11.32 -10.67
N ASP A 594 23.65 11.97 -11.54
CA ASP A 594 24.18 12.89 -12.55
C ASP A 594 24.66 14.22 -11.94
N TYR A 595 24.28 14.51 -10.69
CA TYR A 595 24.52 15.78 -10.02
C TYR A 595 25.54 15.67 -8.87
N VAL A 596 26.17 14.50 -8.72
CA VAL A 596 27.16 14.20 -7.69
C VAL A 596 28.46 13.67 -8.31
N PRO A 597 29.60 13.72 -7.60
CA PRO A 597 30.88 13.20 -8.09
C PRO A 597 30.81 11.72 -8.46
N LEU A 598 31.70 11.27 -9.35
CA LEU A 598 31.75 9.89 -9.84
C LEU A 598 31.77 8.85 -8.70
N VAL A 599 32.48 9.17 -7.60
CA VAL A 599 32.65 8.28 -6.44
C VAL A 599 31.32 8.04 -5.70
N ASP A 600 30.42 9.03 -5.74
CA ASP A 600 29.16 9.03 -5.00
C ASP A 600 27.96 8.62 -5.87
N ARG A 601 28.15 8.38 -7.17
CA ARG A 601 27.05 8.07 -8.10
C ARG A 601 26.22 6.87 -7.66
N LYS A 602 26.85 5.85 -7.07
CA LYS A 602 26.13 4.68 -6.54
C LYS A 602 25.18 5.05 -5.41
N LEU A 603 25.60 5.93 -4.50
CA LEU A 603 24.75 6.43 -3.42
C LEU A 603 23.70 7.42 -3.96
N GLY A 604 24.07 8.27 -4.92
CA GLY A 604 23.16 9.18 -5.61
C GLY A 604 22.02 8.46 -6.36
N ALA A 605 22.32 7.32 -6.98
CA ALA A 605 21.33 6.49 -7.69
C ALA A 605 20.41 5.68 -6.74
N LEU A 606 20.83 5.46 -5.49
CA LEU A 606 20.09 4.63 -4.53
C LEU A 606 18.76 5.30 -4.15
N LEU A 607 17.63 4.70 -4.52
CA LEU A 607 16.32 5.24 -4.17
C LEU A 607 16.02 4.98 -2.69
N CYS A 608 15.82 6.04 -1.92
CA CYS A 608 15.59 6.00 -0.49
C CYS A 608 14.19 6.55 -0.18
N HIS A 609 13.33 5.74 0.43
CA HIS A 609 11.98 6.13 0.80
C HIS A 609 11.80 6.10 2.33
N VAL A 610 11.58 7.27 2.92
CA VAL A 610 11.43 7.49 4.37
C VAL A 610 10.04 8.04 4.69
N GLY A 611 9.71 8.27 5.96
CA GLY A 611 8.43 8.90 6.31
C GLY A 611 8.39 10.35 5.81
N GLN A 612 7.24 10.78 5.26
CA GLN A 612 7.04 12.16 4.79
C GLN A 612 7.41 13.20 5.85
N PRO A 613 7.83 14.42 5.47
CA PRO A 613 8.13 15.45 6.44
C PRO A 613 6.89 15.83 7.26
N VAL A 614 7.05 15.99 8.57
CA VAL A 614 6.04 16.56 9.47
C VAL A 614 6.42 18.00 9.76
N ALA A 615 5.52 18.94 9.49
CA ALA A 615 5.76 20.34 9.81
C ALA A 615 5.76 20.53 11.33
N LEU A 616 6.79 21.19 11.84
CA LEU A 616 6.92 21.52 13.27
C LEU A 616 7.25 23.01 13.40
N PRO A 617 6.60 23.75 14.31
CA PRO A 617 7.04 25.09 14.64
C PRO A 617 8.51 25.06 15.07
N HIS A 618 9.31 26.03 14.62
CA HIS A 618 10.71 26.13 15.01
C HIS A 618 11.19 27.59 14.88
N PRO A 619 11.77 28.18 15.93
CA PRO A 619 12.09 29.62 15.97
C PRO A 619 13.11 30.05 14.91
N HIS A 620 14.07 29.18 14.59
CA HIS A 620 15.14 29.50 13.62
C HIS A 620 14.87 28.98 12.20
N ALA A 621 13.76 28.27 11.97
CA ALA A 621 13.44 27.81 10.62
C ALA A 621 12.89 28.97 9.79
N ARG A 622 13.25 29.01 8.50
CA ARG A 622 12.68 29.99 7.57
C ARG A 622 11.15 29.83 7.53
N GLY A 623 10.42 30.92 7.76
CA GLY A 623 8.95 30.89 7.83
C GLY A 623 8.38 30.25 9.11
N GLY A 624 9.21 30.06 10.14
CA GLY A 624 8.77 29.61 11.47
C GLY A 624 8.40 28.13 11.58
N LYS A 625 8.63 27.33 10.52
CA LYS A 625 8.33 25.89 10.50
C LYS A 625 9.48 25.09 9.92
N ALA A 626 10.09 24.24 10.74
CA ALA A 626 10.98 23.18 10.31
C ALA A 626 10.18 21.96 9.83
N ALA A 627 10.90 20.92 9.39
CA ALA A 627 10.32 19.60 9.15
C ALA A 627 11.11 18.48 9.83
N ALA A 628 10.37 17.49 10.31
CA ALA A 628 10.95 16.23 10.76
C ALA A 628 10.80 15.14 9.70
N LEU A 629 11.92 14.59 9.23
CA LEU A 629 11.98 13.33 8.49
C LEU A 629 11.99 12.16 9.47
N ARG A 630 11.63 10.96 8.99
CA ARG A 630 11.37 9.81 9.86
C ARG A 630 11.92 8.51 9.27
N LEU A 631 12.81 7.84 9.99
CA LEU A 631 13.18 6.44 9.75
C LEU A 631 12.35 5.55 10.67
N SER A 632 11.56 4.65 10.08
CA SER A 632 10.57 3.87 10.84
C SER A 632 10.80 2.37 10.68
N ALA A 633 11.01 1.67 11.80
CA ALA A 633 11.08 0.21 11.84
C ALA A 633 9.68 -0.37 11.63
N GLY A 634 9.45 -1.02 10.49
CA GLY A 634 8.17 -1.67 10.16
C GLY A 634 8.21 -3.19 10.38
N ALA A 635 7.06 -3.84 10.30
CA ALA A 635 6.92 -5.29 10.44
C ALA A 635 7.82 -6.08 9.50
N ARG A 636 8.01 -5.59 8.26
CA ARG A 636 8.88 -6.19 7.23
C ARG A 636 10.35 -6.29 7.63
N LEU A 637 10.88 -5.34 8.40
CA LEU A 637 12.22 -5.44 8.98
C LEU A 637 12.35 -6.70 9.85
N ILE A 638 11.25 -7.04 10.53
CA ILE A 638 11.17 -8.11 11.51
C ILE A 638 10.86 -9.45 10.83
N SER A 639 9.86 -9.52 9.96
CA SER A 639 9.51 -10.75 9.24
C SER A 639 10.50 -11.07 8.12
N GLY A 640 11.10 -10.06 7.48
CA GLY A 640 11.96 -10.19 6.30
C GLY A 640 11.19 -10.09 4.99
N GLU A 641 11.90 -10.19 3.87
CA GLU A 641 11.35 -10.29 2.52
C GLU A 641 11.68 -11.66 1.92
N PRO A 642 10.78 -12.26 1.11
CA PRO A 642 11.03 -13.55 0.44
C PRO A 642 12.31 -13.59 -0.39
N SER A 643 12.67 -12.50 -1.09
CA SER A 643 13.95 -12.43 -1.83
C SER A 643 15.20 -12.53 -0.95
N HIS A 644 15.06 -12.45 0.37
CA HIS A 644 16.15 -12.62 1.33
C HIS A 644 16.13 -14.02 1.96
N ASP A 645 15.26 -14.91 1.51
CA ASP A 645 15.22 -16.29 1.96
C ASP A 645 16.58 -16.95 1.72
N GLY A 646 17.13 -17.59 2.75
CA GLY A 646 18.50 -18.11 2.78
C GLY A 646 19.54 -17.16 3.40
N LEU A 647 19.27 -15.85 3.50
CA LEU A 647 20.08 -14.96 4.32
C LEU A 647 19.77 -15.22 5.81
N GLY A 648 20.76 -15.69 6.57
CA GLY A 648 20.62 -15.84 8.01
C GLY A 648 20.20 -14.53 8.69
N THR A 649 19.43 -14.63 9.79
CA THR A 649 18.83 -13.46 10.48
C THR A 649 19.86 -12.35 10.79
N LYS A 650 21.06 -12.71 11.24
CA LYS A 650 22.14 -11.76 11.55
C LYS A 650 22.62 -10.99 10.32
N ALA A 651 22.81 -11.68 9.19
CA ALA A 651 23.24 -11.05 7.93
C ALA A 651 22.15 -10.11 7.39
N ARG A 652 20.88 -10.54 7.47
CA ARG A 652 19.73 -9.69 7.11
C ARG A 652 19.67 -8.43 7.96
N MET A 653 19.77 -8.54 9.28
CA MET A 653 19.75 -7.37 10.17
C MET A 653 20.92 -6.42 9.91
N ALA A 654 22.12 -6.95 9.66
CA ALA A 654 23.28 -6.14 9.31
C ALA A 654 23.07 -5.37 8.00
N ARG A 655 22.45 -6.00 7.00
CA ARG A 655 22.06 -5.35 5.75
C ARG A 655 21.07 -4.20 5.99
N GLU A 656 20.00 -4.44 6.74
CA GLU A 656 18.98 -3.42 7.05
C GLU A 656 19.58 -2.21 7.78
N ILE A 657 20.48 -2.45 8.74
CA ILE A 657 21.22 -1.38 9.43
C ILE A 657 22.12 -0.61 8.44
N ALA A 658 22.82 -1.31 7.55
CA ALA A 658 23.66 -0.67 6.53
C ALA A 658 22.82 0.16 5.55
N ASP A 659 21.65 -0.32 5.15
CA ASP A 659 20.74 0.41 4.27
C ASP A 659 20.18 1.66 4.96
N ALA A 660 19.85 1.60 6.25
CA ALA A 660 19.46 2.79 7.02
C ALA A 660 20.60 3.83 7.09
N ARG A 661 21.86 3.39 7.25
CA ARG A 661 23.03 4.29 7.23
C ARG A 661 23.20 4.98 5.88
N LYS A 662 23.06 4.25 4.76
CA LYS A 662 23.10 4.84 3.41
C LYS A 662 22.04 5.92 3.22
N VAL A 663 20.85 5.77 3.81
CA VAL A 663 19.84 6.83 3.76
C VAL A 663 20.35 8.12 4.41
N LEU A 664 20.97 8.01 5.59
CA LEU A 664 21.53 9.17 6.29
C LEU A 664 22.70 9.79 5.51
N GLU A 665 23.60 8.96 4.96
CA GLU A 665 24.70 9.41 4.10
C GLU A 665 24.19 10.13 2.85
N LYS A 666 23.13 9.62 2.22
CA LYS A 666 22.51 10.25 1.04
C LYS A 666 21.90 11.61 1.38
N ILE A 667 21.37 11.81 2.60
CA ILE A 667 20.89 13.13 3.03
C ILE A 667 22.05 14.13 2.98
N SER A 668 23.18 13.83 3.63
CA SER A 668 24.37 14.68 3.62
C SER A 668 24.92 14.92 2.21
N LEU A 669 24.91 13.90 1.35
CA LEU A 669 25.30 14.04 -0.06
C LEU A 669 24.39 15.04 -0.81
N ILE A 670 23.08 14.95 -0.62
CA ILE A 670 22.13 15.89 -1.24
C ILE A 670 22.35 17.31 -0.72
N LEU A 671 22.61 17.49 0.57
CA LEU A 671 22.91 18.81 1.14
C LEU A 671 24.20 19.42 0.56
N ALA A 672 25.27 18.62 0.43
CA ALA A 672 26.54 19.05 -0.14
C ALA A 672 26.42 19.50 -1.61
N HIS A 673 25.48 18.91 -2.36
CA HIS A 673 25.22 19.23 -3.77
C HIS A 673 23.86 19.91 -3.99
N TRP A 674 23.32 20.58 -2.96
CA TRP A 674 21.97 21.12 -2.95
C TRP A 674 21.67 21.99 -4.17
N SER A 675 22.55 22.94 -4.50
CA SER A 675 22.32 23.89 -5.58
C SER A 675 22.16 23.22 -6.95
N ALA A 676 22.98 22.21 -7.26
CA ALA A 676 22.92 21.49 -8.53
C ALA A 676 21.63 20.66 -8.62
N ILE A 677 21.29 19.93 -7.55
CA ILE A 677 20.09 19.10 -7.48
C ILE A 677 18.83 19.97 -7.50
N ALA A 678 18.80 21.08 -6.76
CA ALA A 678 17.67 22.01 -6.72
C ALA A 678 17.41 22.67 -8.07
N THR A 679 18.46 22.94 -8.86
CA THR A 679 18.33 23.48 -10.22
C THR A 679 17.73 22.45 -11.17
N ALA A 680 18.09 21.17 -11.02
CA ALA A 680 17.60 20.10 -11.89
C ALA A 680 16.24 19.53 -11.47
N ASP A 681 15.90 19.60 -10.19
CA ASP A 681 14.68 19.07 -9.54
C ASP A 681 14.30 17.65 -10.01
N PRO A 682 15.19 16.65 -9.87
CA PRO A 682 14.94 15.30 -10.37
C PRO A 682 13.71 14.69 -9.72
N LEU A 683 12.86 14.07 -10.53
CA LEU A 683 11.63 13.45 -10.06
C LEU A 683 11.89 12.09 -9.40
N PRO A 684 11.16 11.75 -8.32
CA PRO A 684 11.10 10.40 -7.80
C PRO A 684 10.65 9.41 -8.89
N SER A 685 11.17 8.19 -8.85
CA SER A 685 10.85 7.16 -9.83
C SER A 685 10.68 5.77 -9.22
N TYR A 686 9.92 4.91 -9.90
CA TYR A 686 9.73 3.52 -9.51
C TYR A 686 11.08 2.79 -9.44
N ALA A 687 11.91 2.94 -10.48
CA ALA A 687 13.24 2.36 -10.62
C ALA A 687 14.30 3.43 -10.94
N PRO A 688 15.60 3.22 -10.60
CA PRO A 688 16.66 4.17 -10.91
C PRO A 688 16.94 4.21 -12.42
N LYS A 689 17.61 5.26 -12.92
CA LYS A 689 17.80 5.47 -14.37
C LYS A 689 18.56 4.32 -15.03
N PHE A 690 19.51 3.72 -14.31
CA PHE A 690 20.34 2.62 -14.79
C PHE A 690 19.67 1.23 -14.66
N SER A 691 18.49 1.11 -14.03
CA SER A 691 17.79 -0.19 -13.91
C SER A 691 17.05 -0.63 -15.18
N MET A 692 17.04 0.17 -16.24
CA MET A 692 16.63 -0.28 -17.59
C MET A 692 17.71 -1.14 -18.28
N GLY A 693 18.57 -1.81 -17.48
CA GLY A 693 19.62 -2.72 -17.92
C GLY A 693 20.76 -2.86 -16.90
N PHE A 694 20.64 -3.73 -15.89
CA PHE A 694 21.80 -4.26 -15.14
C PHE A 694 21.56 -5.72 -14.67
N PRO A 695 22.61 -6.55 -14.53
CA PRO A 695 22.54 -7.92 -14.03
C PRO A 695 22.46 -7.95 -12.50
N ALA A 696 21.92 -9.05 -11.97
CA ALA A 696 21.78 -9.29 -10.53
C ALA A 696 23.12 -9.22 -9.78
N LEU A 697 23.11 -8.55 -8.63
CA LEU A 697 24.20 -8.58 -7.66
C LEU A 697 24.22 -9.94 -6.94
N GLY A 698 25.30 -10.71 -7.14
CA GLY A 698 25.78 -11.67 -6.14
C GLY A 698 26.08 -13.09 -6.63
N ALA A 699 27.28 -13.32 -7.16
CA ALA A 699 28.02 -14.57 -6.97
C ALA A 699 29.52 -14.26 -7.10
N ASP A 700 30.25 -14.31 -5.99
CA ASP A 700 31.71 -14.26 -6.00
C ASP A 700 32.26 -15.45 -6.78
N GLY A 701 33.23 -15.15 -7.65
CA GLY A 701 33.80 -16.09 -8.60
C GLY A 701 34.60 -17.21 -7.93
N SER A 702 34.34 -18.45 -8.37
CA SER A 702 35.34 -19.50 -8.41
C SER A 702 35.19 -20.28 -9.72
N SER A 703 36.23 -20.19 -10.54
CA SER A 703 36.38 -20.85 -11.83
C SER A 703 36.70 -22.34 -11.67
N CYS A 704 36.06 -23.21 -12.44
CA CYS A 704 36.55 -24.57 -12.72
C CYS A 704 36.33 -24.91 -14.21
N HIS A 705 37.42 -25.32 -14.86
CA HIS A 705 37.51 -25.73 -16.26
C HIS A 705 36.89 -27.11 -16.54
N HIS A 706 36.35 -27.27 -17.77
CA HIS A 706 36.35 -28.43 -18.71
C HIS A 706 35.07 -28.33 -19.57
N GLY A 707 34.99 -28.65 -20.86
CA GLY A 707 35.85 -29.23 -21.89
C GLY A 707 35.01 -29.29 -23.19
N ASN A 708 35.67 -29.29 -24.35
CA ASN A 708 35.12 -29.13 -25.69
C ASN A 708 34.25 -30.34 -26.16
N GLY A 709 33.22 -30.10 -26.98
CA GLY A 709 32.52 -31.16 -27.73
C GLY A 709 31.29 -30.65 -28.50
N GLY A 710 31.37 -30.61 -29.84
CA GLY A 710 30.31 -30.11 -30.73
C GLY A 710 29.21 -31.14 -31.06
N GLY A 711 28.06 -30.62 -31.49
CA GLY A 711 26.94 -31.39 -32.04
C GLY A 711 25.66 -30.56 -32.11
N SER A 712 25.28 -30.11 -33.31
CA SER A 712 24.06 -29.33 -33.57
C SER A 712 22.81 -30.23 -33.50
N GLN A 713 22.04 -30.08 -32.43
CA GLN A 713 20.61 -30.43 -32.36
C GLN A 713 19.86 -29.24 -31.76
N GLN A 714 18.78 -28.80 -32.41
CA GLN A 714 17.85 -27.82 -31.84
C GLN A 714 17.21 -28.43 -30.58
N ALA A 715 17.78 -28.13 -29.42
CA ALA A 715 17.26 -28.53 -28.12
C ALA A 715 16.29 -27.44 -27.62
N GLY A 716 15.03 -27.82 -27.40
CA GLY A 716 14.11 -26.99 -26.63
C GLY A 716 14.62 -26.87 -25.20
N ILE A 717 14.79 -25.64 -24.71
CA ILE A 717 15.15 -25.37 -23.32
C ILE A 717 13.87 -25.41 -22.49
N THR A 718 13.78 -26.33 -21.53
CA THR A 718 12.68 -26.39 -20.56
C THR A 718 13.10 -25.66 -19.29
N ILE A 719 12.42 -24.57 -18.95
CA ILE A 719 12.59 -23.90 -17.66
C ILE A 719 11.52 -24.46 -16.72
N SER A 720 11.92 -25.45 -15.91
CA SER A 720 11.07 -26.04 -14.87
C SER A 720 10.89 -25.07 -13.70
N SER A 721 9.75 -25.14 -13.00
CA SER A 721 9.46 -24.38 -11.78
C SER A 721 10.49 -24.59 -10.65
N LEU A 722 11.30 -25.65 -10.72
CA LEU A 722 12.42 -25.89 -9.81
C LEU A 722 13.60 -24.90 -10.02
N ALA A 723 13.76 -24.32 -11.20
CA ALA A 723 14.79 -23.33 -11.49
C ALA A 723 14.46 -21.92 -10.95
N LEU A 724 13.21 -21.68 -10.52
CA LEU A 724 12.72 -20.39 -10.01
C LEU A 724 12.68 -20.32 -8.47
N GLY A 725 13.40 -21.22 -7.79
CA GLY A 725 13.55 -21.22 -6.34
C GLY A 725 12.33 -21.79 -5.61
N ARG A 726 12.29 -23.12 -5.45
CA ARG A 726 11.58 -23.76 -4.35
C ARG A 726 12.60 -24.14 -3.27
N SER A 727 12.44 -23.56 -2.10
CA SER A 727 12.80 -24.18 -0.81
C SER A 727 11.66 -23.92 0.15
#